data_AF-A0A952I811-F1
#
_entry.id   AF-A0A952I811-F1
#
_cell.length_a   1.000
_cell.length_b   1.000
_cell.length_c   1.000
_cell.angle_alpha   90.00
_cell.angle_beta   90.00
_cell.angle_gamma   90.00
#
_symmetry.space_group_name_H-M   'P 1'
#
loop_
_entity.id
_entity.type
_entity.pdbx_description
1 polymer ?
#
loop_
_entity_poly.entity_id
_entity_poly.type
_entity_poly.pdbx_seq_one_letter_code
_entity_poly.pdbx_strand_id
1 'polypeptide(L)'
;MLQPAVKAQNASPAESVSGGAKAPIEAFDPFAEMEAVDKAFTDEKISEPEAEAPLTAGRTLSSREIRENAKRKKQLDNYRLHILDAMDAAIQLPVSMPVDEIQTKLLTADLEYAKFGSYNAKGQYRLAEQAYLNARDLYSQALVLTSFSTRVEGRAIWLDRGSIVDSGSPAGMKKLMRKLRRAGINVVYVETINAGFPIYPSKLIEKNPLIDGWDPLQAAVEEGHRLGMEVHAWVWCFAVGNMRHNRVAGYEDNYPGPILSGGLMSEALRSSSGALVPARQTEFWLSPASPKARQFLQDVYAEIVANYDVDGLQLDYIRYPFQKSNYQMGYEAVGVQQFARQTGLSPGSLKAWIAWKTLQVNKFVRDTSVRLKAIDPDLKISAAVFPMSRAGRILAIQQDWETWMNKGWVDTLSPMIYTTSRSRLERMIDYVVTSIDKPVFVYPGIAIDRLDAAELIDQVETIRSKGAMGSTLFSSVHLDPAKALALKMGPYKERKSVSPHQDPVKAMDVLVQGYNEKFNRLATKNNLTLLNRREIDGIQKQLAHLKAGLDAIRKSQTVVNTDTDVDQTDDTSPKFSPAQLPSIVPLQTALSQFRQTSEHWLKKERAVHPYRADYFDRQTAQLVRLFDYVKTHPSVMVGDSTGKDSSGSTAMVLQTEM
;
A
#
# COMPACT_ATOMS: atom_id res chain seq x y z
N MET A 1 -45.59 26.27 50.48
CA MET A 1 -46.72 25.45 50.92
C MET A 1 -46.90 24.35 49.89
N LEU A 2 -46.99 23.05 50.15
CA LEU A 2 -46.88 22.19 51.33
C LEU A 2 -46.64 20.79 50.70
N GLN A 3 -45.62 20.05 51.16
CA GLN A 3 -45.63 18.59 51.07
C GLN A 3 -46.69 18.04 52.04
N PRO A 4 -46.93 16.72 52.04
CA PRO A 4 -46.32 15.99 53.15
C PRO A 4 -45.63 14.68 52.77
N ALA A 5 -44.59 14.41 53.55
CA ALA A 5 -43.79 13.21 53.65
C ALA A 5 -44.31 12.26 54.75
N VAL A 6 -43.87 11.01 54.70
CA VAL A 6 -43.59 10.14 55.87
C VAL A 6 -42.32 9.35 55.49
N LYS A 7 -41.12 9.75 55.95
CA LYS A 7 -40.38 9.34 57.19
C LYS A 7 -40.22 7.82 57.35
N ALA A 8 -39.11 7.23 57.79
CA ALA A 8 -37.67 7.53 57.96
C ALA A 8 -37.17 6.44 58.94
N GLN A 9 -35.96 5.91 58.77
CA GLN A 9 -35.00 5.82 59.89
C GLN A 9 -33.59 5.47 59.42
N ASN A 10 -32.66 6.24 59.99
CA ASN A 10 -31.24 6.35 59.70
C ASN A 10 -30.40 5.35 60.51
N ALA A 11 -29.20 5.03 60.00
CA ALA A 11 -27.97 5.11 60.80
C ALA A 11 -26.74 5.28 59.88
N SER A 12 -25.88 6.21 60.25
CA SER A 12 -24.51 6.50 59.78
C SER A 12 -23.73 6.92 61.04
N PRO A 13 -22.38 6.88 61.14
CA PRO A 13 -21.52 7.62 60.20
C PRO A 13 -20.06 7.14 59.99
N ALA A 14 -19.43 7.79 59.00
CA ALA A 14 -18.04 8.25 58.90
C ALA A 14 -16.88 7.23 58.75
N GLU A 15 -16.18 7.31 57.61
CA GLU A 15 -14.81 7.86 57.54
C GLU A 15 -14.44 8.21 56.08
N SER A 16 -13.46 9.09 55.94
CA SER A 16 -13.19 9.96 54.79
C SER A 16 -11.85 9.64 54.09
N VAL A 17 -11.66 10.20 52.88
CA VAL A 17 -10.38 10.44 52.15
C VAL A 17 -9.79 9.17 51.48
N SER A 18 -9.39 9.09 50.21
CA SER A 18 -8.78 10.02 49.24
C SER A 18 -8.82 9.45 47.82
N GLY A 19 -8.73 10.36 46.83
CA GLY A 19 -8.19 10.24 45.47
C GLY A 19 -7.97 8.86 44.83
N GLY A 20 -8.83 8.51 43.88
CA GLY A 20 -8.54 7.55 42.82
C GLY A 20 -8.39 8.27 41.48
N ALA A 21 -7.16 8.33 40.97
CA ALA A 21 -6.85 8.87 39.65
C ALA A 21 -7.70 8.18 38.56
N LYS A 22 -8.26 8.97 37.64
CA LYS A 22 -8.85 8.47 36.39
C LYS A 22 -7.77 7.68 35.65
N ALA A 23 -7.94 6.37 35.55
CA ALA A 23 -7.13 5.54 34.67
C ALA A 23 -7.29 6.04 33.23
N PRO A 24 -6.21 6.27 32.48
CA PRO A 24 -6.30 6.60 31.07
C PRO A 24 -6.90 5.40 30.32
N ILE A 25 -7.86 5.69 29.45
CA ILE A 25 -8.40 4.71 28.50
C ILE A 25 -7.24 4.27 27.61
N GLU A 26 -6.78 3.04 27.80
CA GLU A 26 -5.70 2.42 27.03
C GLU A 26 -5.98 2.49 25.51
N ALA A 27 -4.89 2.68 24.75
CA ALA A 27 -4.91 2.84 23.31
C ALA A 27 -5.53 1.62 22.61
N PHE A 28 -6.66 1.83 21.93
CA PHE A 28 -7.19 0.84 20.98
C PHE A 28 -6.30 0.82 19.73
N ASP A 29 -5.49 -0.23 19.58
CA ASP A 29 -4.76 -0.55 18.36
C ASP A 29 -5.62 -1.48 17.48
N PRO A 30 -6.18 -1.03 16.34
CA PRO A 30 -6.91 -1.92 15.42
C PRO A 30 -6.05 -3.07 14.89
N PHE A 31 -4.71 -3.00 15.01
CA PHE A 31 -3.78 -4.08 14.66
C PHE A 31 -3.55 -5.08 15.80
N ALA A 32 -3.84 -4.74 17.06
CA ALA A 32 -3.87 -5.70 18.16
C ALA A 32 -5.06 -6.68 18.04
N GLU A 33 -6.15 -6.27 17.37
CA GLU A 33 -7.26 -7.18 17.04
C GLU A 33 -6.94 -8.14 15.88
N MET A 34 -5.99 -7.79 15.02
CA MET A 34 -5.42 -8.68 14.00
C MET A 34 -4.69 -9.87 14.65
N GLU A 35 -4.09 -9.67 15.83
CA GLU A 35 -3.60 -10.77 16.65
C GLU A 35 -4.74 -11.56 17.30
N ALA A 36 -5.86 -10.94 17.66
CA ALA A 36 -6.96 -11.62 18.37
C ALA A 36 -7.73 -12.65 17.52
N VAL A 37 -7.77 -12.48 16.19
CA VAL A 37 -8.39 -13.46 15.26
C VAL A 37 -7.44 -14.65 14.98
N ASP A 38 -6.13 -14.43 15.05
CA ASP A 38 -5.10 -15.51 14.99
C ASP A 38 -4.87 -16.16 16.38
N LYS A 39 -5.06 -15.44 17.50
CA LYS A 39 -4.83 -15.89 18.90
C LYS A 39 -5.84 -16.92 19.41
N ALA A 40 -6.78 -17.39 18.59
CA ALA A 40 -7.45 -18.66 18.87
C ALA A 40 -6.47 -19.85 18.77
N PHE A 41 -5.24 -19.62 18.29
CA PHE A 41 -4.12 -20.55 18.36
C PHE A 41 -2.86 -19.78 18.80
N THR A 42 -2.26 -20.21 19.91
CA THR A 42 -0.97 -19.77 20.50
C THR A 42 -1.03 -18.59 21.49
N ASP A 43 -1.09 -18.96 22.77
CA ASP A 43 -0.87 -18.09 23.94
C ASP A 43 0.64 -17.87 24.18
N GLU A 44 1.05 -16.61 24.37
CA GLU A 44 1.89 -16.17 25.49
C GLU A 44 1.89 -14.63 25.56
N LYS A 45 1.52 -14.07 26.72
CA LYS A 45 1.47 -12.62 27.00
C LYS A 45 2.86 -12.12 27.41
N ILE A 46 3.26 -10.96 26.88
CA ILE A 46 4.46 -10.22 27.32
C ILE A 46 3.96 -8.97 28.06
N SER A 47 4.43 -8.77 29.30
CA SER A 47 4.18 -7.58 30.12
C SER A 47 5.22 -6.48 29.87
N GLU A 48 4.78 -5.23 30.04
CA GLU A 48 5.58 -4.00 29.93
C GLU A 48 6.73 -3.94 30.97
N PRO A 49 7.83 -3.21 30.69
CA PRO A 49 8.96 -3.11 31.60
C PRO A 49 8.77 -1.98 32.63
N GLU A 50 8.88 -2.33 33.91
CA GLU A 50 9.11 -1.37 34.99
C GLU A 50 10.51 -0.75 34.86
N ALA A 51 10.64 0.51 35.26
CA ALA A 51 11.90 1.25 35.27
C ALA A 51 12.85 0.67 36.33
N GLU A 52 13.92 -0.02 35.91
CA GLU A 52 14.96 -0.52 36.82
C GLU A 52 16.04 0.54 37.13
N ALA A 53 16.38 0.62 38.41
CA ALA A 53 17.47 1.41 38.99
C ALA A 53 18.86 0.96 38.48
N PRO A 54 19.95 1.74 38.69
CA PRO A 54 21.26 1.46 38.11
C PRO A 54 21.86 0.15 38.65
N LEU A 55 22.13 -0.82 37.77
CA LEU A 55 22.65 -2.14 38.13
C LEU A 55 24.19 -2.17 38.14
N THR A 56 24.74 -2.76 39.20
CA THR A 56 26.15 -2.99 39.48
C THR A 56 26.78 -4.07 38.58
N ALA A 57 28.09 -3.94 38.32
CA ALA A 57 28.87 -4.91 37.57
C ALA A 57 28.88 -6.28 38.30
N GLY A 58 28.54 -7.37 37.59
CA GLY A 58 28.62 -8.75 38.11
C GLY A 58 27.32 -9.56 38.15
N ARG A 59 26.17 -9.03 37.69
CA ARG A 59 24.90 -9.79 37.61
C ARG A 59 24.94 -10.85 36.50
N THR A 60 24.44 -12.05 36.76
CA THR A 60 24.18 -13.09 35.74
C THR A 60 22.95 -12.71 34.91
N LEU A 61 23.02 -12.85 33.58
CA LEU A 61 21.88 -12.59 32.70
C LEU A 61 20.70 -13.51 33.02
N SER A 62 19.49 -12.95 33.04
CA SER A 62 18.26 -13.73 33.03
C SER A 62 18.13 -14.50 31.71
N SER A 63 17.34 -15.58 31.72
CA SER A 63 17.01 -16.34 30.50
C SER A 63 16.38 -15.45 29.40
N ARG A 64 15.69 -14.36 29.79
CA ARG A 64 15.14 -13.38 28.84
C ARG A 64 16.26 -12.60 28.15
N GLU A 65 17.21 -12.08 28.90
CA GLU A 65 18.33 -11.30 28.36
C GLU A 65 19.28 -12.16 27.50
N ILE A 66 19.50 -13.43 27.87
CA ILE A 66 20.26 -14.38 27.04
C ILE A 66 19.57 -14.57 25.68
N ARG A 67 18.25 -14.79 25.68
CA ARG A 67 17.46 -14.91 24.45
C ARG A 67 17.52 -13.63 23.62
N GLU A 68 17.46 -12.47 24.27
CA GLU A 68 17.51 -11.17 23.58
C GLU A 68 18.89 -10.93 22.94
N ASN A 69 19.97 -11.22 23.66
CA ASN A 69 21.33 -11.15 23.11
C ASN A 69 21.53 -12.12 21.94
N ALA A 70 20.96 -13.32 22.00
CA ALA A 70 21.00 -14.27 20.88
C ALA A 70 20.26 -13.73 19.64
N LYS A 71 19.10 -13.06 19.83
CA LYS A 71 18.39 -12.38 18.73
C LYS A 71 19.20 -11.23 18.15
N ARG A 72 19.77 -10.37 19.00
CA ARG A 72 20.64 -9.24 18.61
C ARG A 72 21.84 -9.73 17.80
N LYS A 73 22.50 -10.80 18.26
CA LYS A 73 23.60 -11.44 17.53
C LYS A 73 23.16 -11.92 16.14
N LYS A 74 22.05 -12.67 16.08
CA LYS A 74 21.50 -13.17 14.82
C LYS A 74 21.15 -12.05 13.85
N GLN A 75 20.65 -10.92 14.34
CA GLN A 75 20.37 -9.74 13.51
C GLN A 75 21.65 -9.16 12.90
N LEU A 76 22.71 -8.95 13.71
CA LEU A 76 23.98 -8.43 13.22
C LEU A 76 24.63 -9.40 12.21
N ASP A 77 24.57 -10.71 12.48
CA ASP A 77 25.05 -11.74 11.55
C ASP A 77 24.33 -11.67 10.20
N ASN A 78 22.99 -11.51 10.21
CA ASN A 78 22.20 -11.40 8.99
C ASN A 78 22.55 -10.14 8.19
N TYR A 79 22.70 -8.98 8.84
CA TYR A 79 23.11 -7.76 8.14
C TYR A 79 24.49 -7.91 7.51
N ARG A 80 25.46 -8.42 8.28
CA ARG A 80 26.82 -8.63 7.82
C ARG A 80 26.85 -9.54 6.60
N LEU A 81 26.12 -10.66 6.65
CA LEU A 81 26.00 -11.60 5.54
C LEU A 81 25.46 -10.89 4.28
N HIS A 82 24.32 -10.21 4.39
CA HIS A 82 23.73 -9.48 3.26
C HIS A 82 24.64 -8.39 2.66
N ILE A 83 25.41 -7.68 3.49
CA ILE A 83 26.31 -6.63 3.03
C ILE A 83 27.46 -7.24 2.24
N LEU A 84 28.11 -8.27 2.79
CA LEU A 84 29.20 -8.98 2.13
C LEU A 84 28.74 -9.58 0.79
N ASP A 85 27.58 -10.22 0.82
CA ASP A 85 26.89 -10.77 -0.34
C ASP A 85 26.67 -9.71 -1.43
N ALA A 86 26.18 -8.53 -1.05
CA ALA A 86 25.92 -7.46 -2.00
C ALA A 86 27.17 -6.69 -2.46
N MET A 87 28.22 -6.60 -1.62
CA MET A 87 29.52 -6.05 -2.02
C MET A 87 30.23 -6.95 -3.03
N ASP A 88 30.22 -8.26 -2.81
CA ASP A 88 30.72 -9.22 -3.78
C ASP A 88 29.95 -9.10 -5.11
N ALA A 89 28.62 -8.94 -5.04
CA ALA A 89 27.79 -8.69 -6.21
C ALA A 89 28.19 -7.41 -6.99
N ALA A 90 28.54 -6.33 -6.30
CA ALA A 90 28.90 -5.05 -6.91
C ALA A 90 30.26 -5.05 -7.61
N ILE A 91 31.14 -5.99 -7.27
CA ILE A 91 32.39 -6.22 -8.00
C ILE A 91 32.09 -6.90 -9.34
N GLN A 92 31.11 -7.83 -9.36
CA GLN A 92 30.79 -8.68 -10.53
C GLN A 92 29.83 -8.04 -11.53
N LEU A 93 28.91 -7.20 -11.04
CA LEU A 93 28.07 -6.31 -11.82
C LEU A 93 28.64 -4.91 -11.65
N PRO A 94 29.02 -4.17 -12.71
CA PRO A 94 29.49 -2.79 -12.58
C PRO A 94 28.33 -1.84 -12.23
N VAL A 95 27.68 -2.08 -11.08
CA VAL A 95 26.65 -1.24 -10.48
C VAL A 95 27.38 -0.15 -9.71
N SER A 96 26.93 1.09 -9.88
CA SER A 96 27.44 2.19 -9.07
C SER A 96 27.07 1.94 -7.61
N MET A 97 28.08 1.62 -6.80
CA MET A 97 28.00 1.38 -5.37
C MET A 97 29.23 2.01 -4.73
N PRO A 98 29.11 2.75 -3.61
CA PRO A 98 30.24 3.38 -2.94
C PRO A 98 31.01 2.34 -2.11
N VAL A 99 31.73 1.42 -2.79
CA VAL A 99 32.39 0.26 -2.17
C VAL A 99 33.28 0.66 -0.99
N ASP A 100 34.08 1.72 -1.12
CA ASP A 100 34.96 2.20 -0.04
C ASP A 100 34.18 2.66 1.20
N GLU A 101 33.05 3.34 0.99
CA GLU A 101 32.18 3.78 2.08
C GLU A 101 31.52 2.59 2.78
N ILE A 102 31.02 1.62 2.00
CA ILE A 102 30.41 0.39 2.54
C ILE A 102 31.45 -0.42 3.30
N GLN A 103 32.65 -0.58 2.75
CA GLN A 103 33.74 -1.31 3.38
C GLN A 103 34.15 -0.64 4.71
N THR A 104 34.24 0.69 4.72
CA THR A 104 34.55 1.46 5.94
C THR A 104 33.48 1.23 7.01
N LYS A 105 32.19 1.33 6.64
CA LYS A 105 31.07 1.09 7.55
C LYS A 105 31.04 -0.36 8.05
N LEU A 106 31.26 -1.33 7.16
CA LEU A 106 31.30 -2.75 7.48
C LEU A 106 32.43 -3.07 8.47
N LEU A 107 33.65 -2.58 8.22
CA LEU A 107 34.78 -2.80 9.12
C LEU A 107 34.54 -2.16 10.50
N THR A 108 33.95 -0.96 10.53
CA THR A 108 33.62 -0.30 11.80
C THR A 108 32.50 -1.04 12.54
N ALA A 109 31.51 -1.57 11.82
CA ALA A 109 30.44 -2.39 12.38
C ALA A 109 30.98 -3.72 12.95
N ASP A 110 31.92 -4.37 12.25
CA ASP A 110 32.60 -5.59 12.71
C ASP A 110 33.34 -5.34 14.05
N LEU A 111 33.99 -4.18 14.20
CA LEU A 111 34.65 -3.78 15.45
C LEU A 111 33.65 -3.60 16.61
N GLU A 112 32.54 -2.90 16.37
CA GLU A 112 31.48 -2.72 17.38
C GLU A 112 30.79 -4.05 17.70
N TYR A 113 30.62 -4.93 16.72
CA TYR A 113 30.07 -6.27 16.93
C TYR A 113 31.01 -7.13 17.80
N ALA A 114 32.32 -7.08 17.57
CA ALA A 114 33.30 -7.74 18.43
C ALA A 114 33.27 -7.19 19.87
N LYS A 115 33.11 -5.87 20.04
CA LYS A 115 32.91 -5.22 21.36
C LYS A 115 31.63 -5.73 22.04
N PHE A 116 30.51 -5.85 21.33
CA PHE A 116 29.27 -6.40 21.86
C PHE A 116 29.48 -7.82 22.44
N GLY A 117 30.13 -8.70 21.69
CA GLY A 117 30.48 -10.05 22.16
C GLY A 117 31.38 -10.03 23.40
N SER A 118 32.43 -9.22 23.39
CA SER A 118 33.39 -9.10 24.51
C SER A 118 32.74 -8.54 25.77
N TYR A 119 31.94 -7.49 25.65
CA TYR A 119 31.24 -6.86 26.78
C TYR A 119 30.20 -7.78 27.39
N ASN A 120 29.45 -8.54 26.57
CA ASN A 120 28.55 -9.56 27.09
C ASN A 120 29.29 -10.66 27.87
N ALA A 121 30.42 -11.15 27.33
CA ALA A 121 31.23 -12.18 28.01
C ALA A 121 31.82 -11.68 29.35
N LYS A 122 32.03 -10.36 29.49
CA LYS A 122 32.54 -9.71 30.71
C LYS A 122 31.44 -9.19 31.66
N GLY A 123 30.17 -9.40 31.35
CA GLY A 123 29.05 -8.88 32.14
C GLY A 123 28.90 -7.34 32.10
N GLN A 124 29.44 -6.68 31.09
CA GLN A 124 29.42 -5.21 30.91
C GLN A 124 28.22 -4.77 30.06
N TYR A 125 27.00 -5.01 30.54
CA TYR A 125 25.79 -4.98 29.70
C TYR A 125 25.46 -3.63 29.07
N ARG A 126 25.64 -2.51 29.78
CA ARG A 126 25.43 -1.17 29.21
C ARG A 126 26.37 -0.89 28.03
N LEU A 127 27.62 -1.33 28.16
CA LEU A 127 28.61 -1.21 27.07
C LEU A 127 28.28 -2.17 25.93
N ALA A 128 27.82 -3.39 26.24
CA ALA A 128 27.37 -4.34 25.24
C ALA A 128 26.18 -3.78 24.44
N GLU A 129 25.18 -3.23 25.11
CA GLU A 129 24.03 -2.61 24.46
C GLU A 129 24.42 -1.45 23.55
N GLN A 130 25.29 -0.55 24.02
CA GLN A 130 25.79 0.55 23.19
C GLN A 130 26.57 0.03 21.96
N ALA A 131 27.45 -0.95 22.15
CA ALA A 131 28.21 -1.55 21.05
C ALA A 131 27.29 -2.25 20.03
N TYR A 132 26.24 -2.93 20.51
CA TYR A 132 25.21 -3.51 19.64
C TYR A 132 24.49 -2.42 18.83
N LEU A 133 24.05 -1.33 19.45
CA LEU A 133 23.36 -0.24 18.76
C LEU A 133 24.26 0.41 17.70
N ASN A 134 25.54 0.62 18.02
CA ASN A 134 26.52 1.16 17.08
C ASN A 134 26.75 0.20 15.90
N ALA A 135 26.97 -1.10 16.18
CA ALA A 135 27.14 -2.11 15.14
C ALA A 135 25.91 -2.19 14.24
N ARG A 136 24.72 -2.22 14.84
CA ARG A 136 23.44 -2.25 14.15
C ARG A 136 23.28 -1.04 13.22
N ASP A 137 23.55 0.17 13.70
CA ASP A 137 23.43 1.40 12.90
C ASP A 137 24.41 1.41 11.71
N LEU A 138 25.68 1.05 11.95
CA LEU A 138 26.70 1.00 10.90
C LEU A 138 26.39 -0.06 9.83
N TYR A 139 25.98 -1.27 10.25
CA TYR A 139 25.52 -2.29 9.31
C TYR A 139 24.29 -1.81 8.53
N SER A 140 23.34 -1.17 9.19
CA SER A 140 22.13 -0.66 8.54
C SER A 140 22.46 0.37 7.46
N GLN A 141 23.37 1.30 7.77
CA GLN A 141 23.84 2.28 6.79
C GLN A 141 24.58 1.62 5.62
N ALA A 142 25.39 0.58 5.88
CA ALA A 142 26.03 -0.19 4.82
C ALA A 142 24.99 -0.94 3.96
N LEU A 143 23.98 -1.57 4.57
CA LEU A 143 22.91 -2.29 3.88
C LEU A 143 22.06 -1.37 2.98
N VAL A 144 21.80 -0.14 3.43
CA VAL A 144 21.15 0.89 2.62
C VAL A 144 21.95 1.09 1.33
N LEU A 145 23.25 1.30 1.43
CA LEU A 145 24.12 1.58 0.27
C LEU A 145 24.24 0.39 -0.69
N THR A 146 24.07 -0.84 -0.19
CA THR A 146 24.12 -2.04 -1.02
C THR A 146 22.83 -2.32 -1.80
N SER A 147 21.71 -1.69 -1.41
CA SER A 147 20.40 -1.96 -2.01
C SER A 147 20.36 -1.65 -3.52
N PHE A 148 19.74 -2.54 -4.30
CA PHE A 148 19.46 -2.26 -5.71
C PHE A 148 18.32 -1.26 -5.83
N SER A 149 18.35 -0.44 -6.87
CA SER A 149 17.22 0.42 -7.20
C SER A 149 16.75 0.09 -8.61
N THR A 150 15.45 -0.15 -8.72
CA THR A 150 14.78 -0.49 -9.98
C THR A 150 14.21 0.77 -10.61
N ARG A 151 14.22 0.81 -11.95
CA ARG A 151 13.56 1.87 -12.75
C ARG A 151 12.06 1.60 -12.95
N VAL A 152 11.57 0.44 -12.50
CA VAL A 152 10.16 0.04 -12.59
C VAL A 152 9.70 -0.43 -11.22
N GLU A 153 8.90 0.40 -10.56
CA GLU A 153 8.36 0.16 -9.22
C GLU A 153 7.31 1.20 -8.83
N GLY A 154 6.20 0.74 -8.26
CA GLY A 154 5.25 1.59 -7.54
C GLY A 154 5.75 1.87 -6.13
N ARG A 155 6.13 3.11 -5.86
CA ARG A 155 6.69 3.57 -4.57
C ARG A 155 5.67 4.50 -3.94
N ALA A 156 4.69 3.88 -3.28
CA ALA A 156 3.50 4.56 -2.80
C ALA A 156 3.62 4.99 -1.34
N ILE A 157 2.88 6.02 -0.96
CA ILE A 157 2.71 6.44 0.44
C ILE A 157 1.30 6.96 0.67
N TRP A 158 0.72 6.61 1.82
CA TRP A 158 -0.50 7.27 2.30
C TRP A 158 -0.14 8.62 2.93
N LEU A 159 -0.70 9.69 2.36
CA LEU A 159 -0.63 11.05 2.88
C LEU A 159 -1.81 11.27 3.83
N ASP A 160 -1.54 11.17 5.13
CA ASP A 160 -2.55 11.16 6.20
C ASP A 160 -3.11 12.55 6.52
N ARG A 161 -4.32 12.59 7.09
CA ARG A 161 -5.00 13.81 7.56
C ARG A 161 -4.09 14.71 8.39
N GLY A 162 -3.31 14.17 9.33
CA GLY A 162 -2.43 14.97 10.19
C GLY A 162 -1.43 15.76 9.35
N SER A 163 -0.73 15.08 8.46
CA SER A 163 0.20 15.70 7.52
C SER A 163 -0.48 16.72 6.58
N ILE A 164 -1.72 16.48 6.15
CA ILE A 164 -2.48 17.41 5.31
C ILE A 164 -2.84 18.68 6.10
N VAL A 165 -3.39 18.54 7.30
CA VAL A 165 -3.75 19.66 8.18
C VAL A 165 -2.51 20.48 8.55
N ASP A 166 -1.42 19.82 8.96
CA ASP A 166 -0.16 20.46 9.32
C ASP A 166 0.49 21.23 8.17
N SER A 167 0.18 20.86 6.93
CA SER A 167 0.68 21.59 5.76
C SER A 167 0.04 22.99 5.64
N GLY A 168 -1.19 23.17 6.14
CA GLY A 168 -1.87 24.45 6.38
C GLY A 168 -2.08 25.39 5.20
N SER A 169 -1.54 25.09 4.01
CA SER A 169 -1.58 25.97 2.85
C SER A 169 -1.10 25.24 1.58
N PRO A 170 -1.39 25.78 0.38
CA PRO A 170 -0.82 25.26 -0.87
C PRO A 170 0.72 25.23 -0.88
N ALA A 171 1.38 26.21 -0.25
CA ALA A 171 2.84 26.25 -0.16
C ALA A 171 3.40 25.15 0.76
N GLY A 172 2.72 24.88 1.87
CA GLY A 172 3.09 23.78 2.77
C GLY A 172 2.88 22.41 2.13
N MET A 173 1.76 22.21 1.42
CA MET A 173 1.52 20.99 0.64
C MET A 173 2.61 20.80 -0.41
N LYS A 174 2.99 21.87 -1.13
CA LYS A 174 4.10 21.84 -2.09
C LYS A 174 5.42 21.40 -1.44
N LYS A 175 5.74 21.91 -0.25
CA LYS A 175 6.93 21.51 0.52
C LYS A 175 6.89 20.03 0.92
N LEU A 176 5.72 19.54 1.34
CA LEU A 176 5.52 18.14 1.72
C LEU A 176 5.67 17.21 0.52
N MET A 177 5.01 17.49 -0.61
CA MET A 177 5.13 16.71 -1.84
C MET A 177 6.58 16.65 -2.35
N ARG A 178 7.33 17.76 -2.26
CA ARG A 178 8.79 17.76 -2.55
C ARG A 178 9.59 16.89 -1.60
N LYS A 179 9.24 16.83 -0.31
CA LYS A 179 9.88 15.93 0.66
C LYS A 179 9.66 14.47 0.25
N LEU A 180 8.42 14.10 -0.08
CA LEU A 180 8.08 12.75 -0.55
C LEU A 180 8.84 12.41 -1.84
N ARG A 181 8.84 13.30 -2.83
CA ARG A 181 9.60 13.10 -4.08
C ARG A 181 11.09 12.92 -3.85
N ARG A 182 11.69 13.68 -2.93
CA ARG A 182 13.11 13.55 -2.57
C ARG A 182 13.45 12.23 -1.90
N ALA A 183 12.50 11.62 -1.18
CA ALA A 183 12.62 10.28 -0.63
C ALA A 183 12.48 9.19 -1.71
N GLY A 184 12.04 9.54 -2.92
CA GLY A 184 11.91 8.65 -4.07
C GLY A 184 10.51 8.10 -4.31
N ILE A 185 9.50 8.64 -3.61
CA ILE A 185 8.08 8.35 -3.82
C ILE A 185 7.66 8.79 -5.23
N ASN A 186 6.80 7.99 -5.87
CA ASN A 186 6.18 8.29 -7.17
C ASN A 186 4.66 8.11 -7.20
N VAL A 187 4.04 7.56 -6.14
CA VAL A 187 2.58 7.48 -5.99
C VAL A 187 2.19 8.02 -4.62
N VAL A 188 1.22 8.91 -4.54
CA VAL A 188 0.72 9.47 -3.28
C VAL A 188 -0.78 9.24 -3.16
N TYR A 189 -1.19 8.49 -2.15
CA TYR A 189 -2.59 8.30 -1.78
C TYR A 189 -2.99 9.41 -0.80
N VAL A 190 -3.63 10.46 -1.29
CA VAL A 190 -3.99 11.67 -0.51
C VAL A 190 -5.32 11.43 0.20
N GLU A 191 -5.34 11.44 1.53
CA GLU A 191 -6.55 11.19 2.34
C GLU A 191 -7.62 12.27 2.11
N THR A 192 -8.39 12.07 1.04
CA THR A 192 -9.30 13.05 0.44
C THR A 192 -10.63 13.09 1.17
N ILE A 193 -11.11 11.93 1.63
CA ILE A 193 -12.28 11.81 2.50
C ILE A 193 -11.88 10.97 3.71
N ASN A 194 -11.84 11.61 4.89
CA ASN A 194 -11.55 10.97 6.18
C ASN A 194 -12.76 11.14 7.11
N ALA A 195 -13.26 10.05 7.70
CA ALA A 195 -14.40 10.09 8.63
C ALA A 195 -15.63 10.84 8.08
N GLY A 196 -15.88 10.71 6.77
CA GLY A 196 -16.97 11.39 6.07
C GLY A 196 -16.72 12.84 5.70
N PHE A 197 -15.59 13.44 6.08
CA PHE A 197 -15.26 14.83 5.74
C PHE A 197 -14.32 14.91 4.53
N PRO A 198 -14.71 15.58 3.42
CA PRO A 198 -13.81 15.90 2.34
C PRO A 198 -12.83 17.02 2.72
N ILE A 199 -11.59 16.94 2.25
CA ILE A 199 -10.60 18.02 2.40
C ILE A 199 -10.77 19.14 1.37
N TYR A 200 -11.55 18.88 0.31
CA TYR A 200 -11.81 19.77 -0.82
C TYR A 200 -13.22 20.40 -0.72
N PRO A 201 -13.53 21.49 -1.45
CA PRO A 201 -14.83 22.17 -1.39
C PRO A 201 -15.94 21.40 -2.13
N SER A 202 -16.39 20.29 -1.56
CA SER A 202 -17.50 19.48 -2.09
C SER A 202 -18.83 20.23 -2.07
N LYS A 203 -19.69 19.99 -3.07
CA LYS A 203 -21.09 20.43 -3.10
C LYS A 203 -22.04 19.45 -2.40
N LEU A 204 -21.59 18.23 -2.14
CA LEU A 204 -22.40 17.13 -1.60
C LEU A 204 -22.20 16.90 -0.11
N ILE A 205 -21.03 17.25 0.43
CA ILE A 205 -20.69 17.01 1.84
C ILE A 205 -20.03 18.26 2.43
N GLU A 206 -20.36 18.55 3.70
CA GLU A 206 -19.68 19.58 4.49
C GLU A 206 -18.17 19.31 4.57
N LYS A 207 -17.37 20.30 4.21
CA LYS A 207 -15.90 20.24 4.22
C LYS A 207 -15.36 19.99 5.63
N ASN A 208 -14.22 19.30 5.71
CA ASN A 208 -13.47 19.13 6.95
C ASN A 208 -13.16 20.48 7.62
N PRO A 209 -13.63 20.72 8.86
CA PRO A 209 -13.44 22.00 9.56
C PRO A 209 -11.96 22.28 9.91
N LEU A 210 -11.09 21.26 9.86
CA LEU A 210 -9.65 21.42 10.07
C LEU A 210 -8.93 22.02 8.85
N ILE A 211 -9.62 22.23 7.72
CA ILE A 211 -9.06 22.78 6.49
C ILE A 211 -9.76 24.10 6.12
N ASP A 212 -9.14 25.22 6.51
CA ASP A 212 -9.70 26.55 6.30
C ASP A 212 -9.01 27.31 5.15
N GLY A 213 -9.81 27.88 4.23
CA GLY A 213 -9.30 28.83 3.23
C GLY A 213 -8.46 28.28 2.06
N TRP A 214 -8.29 26.96 1.91
CA TRP A 214 -7.57 26.37 0.76
C TRP A 214 -8.08 24.97 0.36
N ASP A 215 -7.67 24.51 -0.82
CA ASP A 215 -7.98 23.19 -1.37
C ASP A 215 -6.70 22.31 -1.38
N PRO A 216 -6.58 21.34 -0.45
CA PRO A 216 -5.42 20.47 -0.38
C PRO A 216 -5.33 19.43 -1.49
N LEU A 217 -6.46 18.97 -2.03
CA LEU A 217 -6.44 18.00 -3.13
C LEU A 217 -5.89 18.66 -4.39
N GLN A 218 -6.39 19.86 -4.72
CA GLN A 218 -5.87 20.64 -5.85
C GLN A 218 -4.37 20.89 -5.72
N ALA A 219 -3.93 21.35 -4.55
CA ALA A 219 -2.51 21.64 -4.32
C ALA A 219 -1.62 20.39 -4.40
N ALA A 220 -2.13 19.23 -3.99
CA ALA A 220 -1.42 17.96 -4.10
C ALA A 220 -1.32 17.49 -5.54
N VAL A 221 -2.43 17.52 -6.31
CA VAL A 221 -2.48 17.15 -7.74
C VAL A 221 -1.49 17.99 -8.55
N GLU A 222 -1.60 19.32 -8.47
CA GLU A 222 -0.73 20.24 -9.23
C GLU A 222 0.76 20.00 -8.95
N GLU A 223 1.14 19.89 -7.69
CA GLU A 223 2.55 19.68 -7.33
C GLU A 223 3.01 18.25 -7.64
N GLY A 224 2.14 17.26 -7.46
CA GLY A 224 2.40 15.86 -7.80
C GLY A 224 2.79 15.73 -9.27
N HIS A 225 1.94 16.23 -10.16
CA HIS A 225 2.20 16.22 -11.60
C HIS A 225 3.45 17.01 -11.97
N ARG A 226 3.65 18.20 -11.39
CA ARG A 226 4.87 19.00 -11.60
C ARG A 226 6.14 18.23 -11.21
N LEU A 227 6.05 17.31 -10.26
CA LEU A 227 7.14 16.47 -9.78
C LEU A 227 7.24 15.11 -10.49
N GLY A 228 6.29 14.80 -11.39
CA GLY A 228 6.15 13.49 -12.02
C GLY A 228 5.80 12.39 -11.01
N MET A 229 4.92 12.71 -10.06
CA MET A 229 4.30 11.76 -9.14
C MET A 229 2.83 11.64 -9.48
N GLU A 230 2.28 10.45 -9.26
CA GLU A 230 0.85 10.21 -9.31
C GLU A 230 0.18 10.63 -8.00
N VAL A 231 -1.02 11.17 -8.13
CA VAL A 231 -1.88 11.57 -7.02
C VAL A 231 -3.20 10.82 -7.14
N HIS A 232 -3.44 9.96 -6.16
CA HIS A 232 -4.64 9.17 -6.07
C HIS A 232 -5.47 9.68 -4.89
N ALA A 233 -6.74 10.00 -5.11
CA ALA A 233 -7.64 10.41 -4.04
C ALA A 233 -8.01 9.21 -3.17
N TRP A 234 -7.54 9.18 -1.92
CA TRP A 234 -7.84 8.14 -0.95
C TRP A 234 -9.12 8.47 -0.19
N VAL A 235 -10.11 7.58 -0.30
CA VAL A 235 -11.45 7.78 0.24
C VAL A 235 -11.85 6.66 1.19
N TRP A 236 -12.36 7.03 2.36
CA TRP A 236 -13.07 6.09 3.23
C TRP A 236 -14.46 5.83 2.66
N CYS A 237 -14.75 4.57 2.31
CA CYS A 237 -16.00 4.21 1.64
C CYS A 237 -17.18 4.15 2.59
N PHE A 238 -17.31 3.07 3.35
CA PHE A 238 -18.49 2.87 4.19
C PHE A 238 -18.32 3.39 5.61
N ALA A 239 -17.09 3.62 6.09
CA ALA A 239 -16.85 4.30 7.36
C ALA A 239 -16.89 5.81 7.16
N VAL A 240 -17.95 6.45 7.62
CA VAL A 240 -18.31 7.85 7.30
C VAL A 240 -18.39 8.78 8.52
N GLY A 241 -17.89 8.31 9.66
CA GLY A 241 -17.75 9.08 10.89
C GLY A 241 -16.79 8.37 11.82
N ASN A 242 -16.14 9.09 12.75
CA ASN A 242 -15.17 8.50 13.66
C ASN A 242 -15.02 9.32 14.95
N MET A 243 -15.13 8.66 16.11
CA MET A 243 -14.99 9.33 17.42
C MET A 243 -13.65 10.05 17.60
N ARG A 244 -12.54 9.49 17.08
CA ARG A 244 -11.22 10.13 17.20
C ARG A 244 -11.12 11.38 16.34
N HIS A 245 -11.70 11.34 15.14
CA HIS A 245 -11.82 12.53 14.30
C HIS A 245 -12.64 13.60 15.00
N ASN A 246 -13.78 13.23 15.59
CA ASN A 246 -14.65 14.15 16.33
C ASN A 246 -13.89 14.92 17.41
N ARG A 247 -13.10 14.22 18.24
CA ARG A 247 -12.30 14.85 19.30
C ARG A 247 -11.30 15.89 18.77
N VAL A 248 -10.69 15.64 17.62
CA VAL A 248 -9.72 16.57 17.01
C VAL A 248 -10.43 17.74 16.32
N ALA A 249 -11.60 17.49 15.74
CA ALA A 249 -12.41 18.49 15.03
C ALA A 249 -13.38 19.27 15.95
N GLY A 250 -13.43 18.95 17.26
CA GLY A 250 -14.29 19.63 18.23
C GLY A 250 -15.75 19.18 18.24
N TYR A 251 -16.07 18.01 17.70
CA TYR A 251 -17.40 17.40 17.79
C TYR A 251 -17.49 16.41 18.96
N GLU A 252 -18.72 16.15 19.42
CA GLU A 252 -19.02 15.11 20.41
C GLU A 252 -18.71 13.69 19.87
N ASP A 253 -18.32 12.77 20.75
CA ASP A 253 -18.00 11.38 20.37
C ASP A 253 -19.18 10.69 19.64
N ASN A 254 -20.43 11.04 19.96
CA ASN A 254 -21.61 10.44 19.35
C ASN A 254 -22.02 11.07 18.00
N TYR A 255 -21.31 12.10 17.52
CA TYR A 255 -21.59 12.71 16.23
C TYR A 255 -21.27 11.72 15.09
N PRO A 256 -22.25 11.35 14.25
CA PRO A 256 -22.11 10.26 13.29
C PRO A 256 -21.38 10.66 12.00
N GLY A 257 -20.89 11.90 11.91
CA GLY A 257 -20.28 12.47 10.72
C GLY A 257 -21.26 13.26 9.84
N PRO A 258 -20.74 14.03 8.87
CA PRO A 258 -21.54 14.96 8.06
C PRO A 258 -22.44 14.22 7.06
N ILE A 259 -22.03 13.04 6.59
CA ILE A 259 -22.79 12.25 5.63
C ILE A 259 -24.08 11.69 6.27
N LEU A 260 -23.98 11.07 7.46
CA LEU A 260 -25.15 10.52 8.15
C LEU A 260 -26.06 11.64 8.67
N SER A 261 -25.47 12.71 9.22
CA SER A 261 -26.22 13.87 9.71
C SER A 261 -26.88 14.66 8.57
N GLY A 262 -26.27 14.66 7.38
CA GLY A 262 -26.76 15.32 6.16
C GLY A 262 -27.89 14.60 5.42
N GLY A 263 -28.61 13.69 6.09
CA GLY A 263 -29.82 13.06 5.54
C GLY A 263 -29.69 11.59 5.15
N LEU A 264 -28.59 10.91 5.49
CA LEU A 264 -28.41 9.46 5.28
C LEU A 264 -28.49 8.61 6.56
N MET A 265 -29.00 9.15 7.67
CA MET A 265 -29.17 8.39 8.92
C MET A 265 -30.06 7.13 8.77
N SER A 266 -31.05 7.14 7.87
CA SER A 266 -31.85 5.94 7.56
C SER A 266 -31.05 4.84 6.86
N GLU A 267 -29.93 5.20 6.24
CA GLU A 267 -29.04 4.30 5.51
C GLU A 267 -27.84 3.86 6.36
N ALA A 268 -27.78 4.29 7.63
CA ALA A 268 -26.74 3.90 8.55
C ALA A 268 -26.76 2.39 8.78
N LEU A 269 -25.57 1.79 8.80
CA LEU A 269 -25.38 0.39 9.18
C LEU A 269 -25.76 0.22 10.65
N ARG A 270 -26.51 -0.84 10.97
CA ARG A 270 -26.92 -1.11 12.35
C ARG A 270 -26.60 -2.52 12.78
N SER A 271 -26.40 -2.67 14.09
CA SER A 271 -26.35 -3.99 14.70
C SER A 271 -27.75 -4.64 14.76
N SER A 272 -27.81 -5.92 15.10
CA SER A 272 -29.09 -6.61 15.41
C SER A 272 -29.84 -6.00 16.61
N SER A 273 -29.15 -5.28 17.49
CA SER A 273 -29.75 -4.50 18.59
C SER A 273 -30.05 -3.04 18.22
N GLY A 274 -29.80 -2.64 16.97
CA GLY A 274 -30.01 -1.28 16.47
C GLY A 274 -28.86 -0.30 16.70
N ALA A 275 -27.75 -0.75 17.30
CA ALA A 275 -26.59 0.09 17.59
C ALA A 275 -25.89 0.56 16.30
N LEU A 276 -25.47 1.83 16.27
CA LEU A 276 -24.79 2.46 15.13
C LEU A 276 -23.28 2.18 15.11
N VAL A 277 -22.68 2.05 16.28
CA VAL A 277 -21.23 1.86 16.43
C VAL A 277 -20.99 0.39 16.78
N PRO A 278 -20.17 -0.34 16.01
CA PRO A 278 -19.81 -1.71 16.36
C PRO A 278 -19.06 -1.75 17.70
N ALA A 279 -19.27 -2.83 18.46
CA ALA A 279 -18.59 -3.00 19.74
C ALA A 279 -17.06 -2.92 19.57
N ARG A 280 -16.40 -2.16 20.47
CA ARG A 280 -14.94 -1.93 20.50
C ARG A 280 -14.37 -1.25 19.26
N GLN A 281 -15.20 -0.64 18.42
CA GLN A 281 -14.78 0.19 17.29
C GLN A 281 -15.21 1.64 17.52
N THR A 282 -14.73 2.55 16.66
CA THR A 282 -14.96 4.00 16.82
C THR A 282 -15.63 4.65 15.62
N GLU A 283 -15.88 3.87 14.58
CA GLU A 283 -16.37 4.33 13.29
C GLU A 283 -17.90 4.19 13.19
N PHE A 284 -18.52 5.18 12.56
CA PHE A 284 -19.91 5.13 12.09
C PHE A 284 -19.92 4.73 10.63
N TRP A 285 -20.93 3.93 10.24
CA TRP A 285 -20.92 3.30 8.92
C TRP A 285 -22.21 3.54 8.14
N LEU A 286 -22.09 3.75 6.83
CA LEU A 286 -23.17 3.53 5.88
C LEU A 286 -23.34 2.04 5.63
N SER A 287 -24.57 1.61 5.35
CA SER A 287 -24.83 0.23 4.94
C SER A 287 -24.38 -0.01 3.50
N PRO A 288 -23.45 -0.95 3.23
CA PRO A 288 -23.14 -1.38 1.86
C PRO A 288 -24.36 -1.95 1.14
N ALA A 289 -25.38 -2.42 1.88
CA ALA A 289 -26.60 -2.95 1.31
C ALA A 289 -27.56 -1.86 0.80
N SER A 290 -27.46 -0.62 1.27
CA SER A 290 -28.32 0.48 0.81
C SER A 290 -27.94 0.97 -0.59
N PRO A 291 -28.84 0.89 -1.60
CA PRO A 291 -28.60 1.47 -2.92
C PRO A 291 -28.42 2.98 -2.86
N LYS A 292 -29.16 3.67 -1.98
CA LYS A 292 -29.06 5.12 -1.78
C LYS A 292 -27.68 5.50 -1.24
N ALA A 293 -27.17 4.77 -0.24
CA ALA A 293 -25.83 4.99 0.28
C ALA A 293 -24.74 4.75 -0.79
N ARG A 294 -24.84 3.65 -1.55
CA ARG A 294 -23.90 3.35 -2.63
C ARG A 294 -23.91 4.43 -3.72
N GLN A 295 -25.09 4.87 -4.14
CA GLN A 295 -25.25 5.93 -5.14
C GLN A 295 -24.62 7.23 -4.66
N PHE A 296 -24.91 7.65 -3.42
CA PHE A 296 -24.35 8.87 -2.84
C PHE A 296 -22.81 8.86 -2.83
N LEU A 297 -22.19 7.76 -2.37
CA LEU A 297 -20.74 7.64 -2.38
C LEU A 297 -20.17 7.69 -3.81
N GLN A 298 -20.85 7.08 -4.77
CA GLN A 298 -20.44 7.15 -6.19
C GLN A 298 -20.60 8.55 -6.77
N ASP A 299 -21.60 9.33 -6.36
CA ASP A 299 -21.77 10.73 -6.76
C ASP A 299 -20.64 11.59 -6.22
N VAL A 300 -20.23 11.37 -4.96
CA VAL A 300 -19.07 12.04 -4.35
C VAL A 300 -17.77 11.69 -5.08
N TYR A 301 -17.56 10.43 -5.45
CA TYR A 301 -16.35 10.05 -6.18
C TYR A 301 -16.35 10.56 -7.61
N ALA A 302 -17.52 10.62 -8.25
CA ALA A 302 -17.68 11.25 -9.56
C ALA A 302 -17.39 12.75 -9.49
N GLU A 303 -17.79 13.44 -8.42
CA GLU A 303 -17.42 14.84 -8.18
C GLU A 303 -15.90 15.02 -8.09
N ILE A 304 -15.18 14.12 -7.40
CA ILE A 304 -13.72 14.18 -7.34
C ILE A 304 -13.11 14.02 -8.74
N VAL A 305 -13.48 12.95 -9.45
CA VAL A 305 -12.87 12.62 -10.76
C VAL A 305 -13.22 13.66 -11.83
N ALA A 306 -14.41 14.27 -11.77
CA ALA A 306 -14.81 15.29 -12.73
C ALA A 306 -14.15 16.66 -12.50
N ASN A 307 -13.75 16.98 -11.27
CA ASN A 307 -13.24 18.31 -10.91
C ASN A 307 -11.72 18.36 -10.68
N TYR A 308 -11.07 17.20 -10.50
CA TYR A 308 -9.64 17.12 -10.21
C TYR A 308 -8.97 16.15 -11.16
N ASP A 309 -7.79 16.54 -11.67
CA ASP A 309 -6.96 15.68 -12.51
C ASP A 309 -6.21 14.63 -11.68
N VAL A 310 -6.94 13.80 -10.94
CA VAL A 310 -6.35 12.71 -10.15
C VAL A 310 -5.95 11.55 -11.06
N ASP A 311 -4.82 10.90 -10.77
CA ASP A 311 -4.37 9.72 -11.52
C ASP A 311 -5.12 8.44 -11.11
N GLY A 312 -5.84 8.52 -9.99
CA GLY A 312 -6.62 7.41 -9.48
C GLY A 312 -7.45 7.71 -8.25
N LEU A 313 -8.27 6.72 -7.87
CA LEU A 313 -9.04 6.70 -6.63
C LEU A 313 -8.62 5.46 -5.82
N GLN A 314 -8.19 5.66 -4.58
CA GLN A 314 -7.87 4.59 -3.63
C GLN A 314 -9.05 4.35 -2.69
N LEU A 315 -9.70 3.20 -2.84
CA LEU A 315 -10.83 2.74 -2.02
C LEU A 315 -10.31 2.13 -0.71
N ASP A 316 -10.67 2.74 0.42
CA ASP A 316 -10.44 2.21 1.76
C ASP A 316 -11.76 2.03 2.51
N TYR A 317 -11.79 1.25 3.58
CA TYR A 317 -13.00 0.91 4.34
C TYR A 317 -14.13 0.36 3.44
N ILE A 318 -13.75 -0.29 2.32
CA ILE A 318 -14.65 -0.90 1.34
C ILE A 318 -15.09 -2.30 1.79
N ARG A 319 -15.80 -2.32 2.92
CA ARG A 319 -16.14 -3.52 3.69
C ARG A 319 -17.19 -3.22 4.75
N TYR A 320 -17.64 -4.25 5.45
CA TYR A 320 -18.30 -4.11 6.74
C TYR A 320 -17.25 -3.91 7.87
N PRO A 321 -17.65 -3.37 9.03
CA PRO A 321 -16.81 -3.35 10.23
C PRO A 321 -16.38 -4.75 10.68
N PHE A 322 -15.31 -4.83 11.47
CA PHE A 322 -14.84 -6.10 12.01
C PHE A 322 -15.91 -6.75 12.90
N GLN A 323 -16.16 -8.03 12.69
CA GLN A 323 -17.13 -8.82 13.44
C GLN A 323 -16.46 -10.11 13.93
N LYS A 324 -16.39 -10.30 15.26
CA LYS A 324 -15.73 -11.47 15.89
C LYS A 324 -16.68 -12.61 16.22
N SER A 325 -17.90 -12.32 16.69
CA SER A 325 -18.94 -13.30 17.04
C SER A 325 -20.32 -12.76 16.67
N ASN A 326 -21.23 -13.66 16.28
CA ASN A 326 -22.64 -13.38 15.94
C ASN A 326 -22.89 -12.43 14.75
N TYR A 327 -21.85 -11.97 14.03
CA TYR A 327 -21.93 -11.17 12.80
C TYR A 327 -22.94 -10.03 12.90
N GLN A 328 -22.83 -9.30 14.01
CA GLN A 328 -23.92 -8.49 14.54
C GLN A 328 -24.27 -7.28 13.67
N MET A 329 -23.49 -6.93 12.64
CA MET A 329 -23.71 -5.73 11.82
C MET A 329 -24.38 -6.04 10.47
N GLY A 330 -25.21 -5.11 10.01
CA GLY A 330 -25.97 -5.19 8.75
C GLY A 330 -27.48 -5.40 8.92
N TYR A 331 -28.02 -5.29 10.13
CA TYR A 331 -29.43 -5.60 10.42
C TYR A 331 -30.35 -4.38 10.33
N GLU A 332 -29.89 -3.27 9.76
CA GLU A 332 -30.74 -2.16 9.38
C GLU A 332 -31.85 -2.58 8.40
N ALA A 333 -33.01 -1.92 8.49
CA ALA A 333 -34.22 -2.31 7.78
C ALA A 333 -34.01 -2.42 6.26
N VAL A 334 -33.25 -1.49 5.66
CA VAL A 334 -32.98 -1.47 4.21
C VAL A 334 -32.21 -2.71 3.74
N GLY A 335 -31.27 -3.22 4.54
CA GLY A 335 -30.50 -4.43 4.24
C GLY A 335 -31.35 -5.68 4.37
N VAL A 336 -32.04 -5.84 5.50
CA VAL A 336 -32.89 -7.01 5.80
C VAL A 336 -34.02 -7.15 4.77
N GLN A 337 -34.69 -6.04 4.44
CA GLN A 337 -35.78 -6.06 3.46
C GLN A 337 -35.29 -6.43 2.05
N GLN A 338 -34.15 -5.89 1.61
CA GLN A 338 -33.62 -6.24 0.29
C GLN A 338 -33.19 -7.70 0.22
N PHE A 339 -32.58 -8.24 1.26
CA PHE A 339 -32.23 -9.66 1.29
C PHE A 339 -33.46 -10.55 1.22
N ALA A 340 -34.50 -10.25 2.01
CA ALA A 340 -35.76 -10.97 1.93
C ALA A 340 -36.39 -10.89 0.53
N ARG A 341 -36.42 -9.70 -0.08
CA ARG A 341 -36.94 -9.52 -1.45
C ARG A 341 -36.13 -10.27 -2.52
N GLN A 342 -34.80 -10.29 -2.40
CA GLN A 342 -33.92 -10.87 -3.43
C GLN A 342 -33.73 -12.39 -3.29
N THR A 343 -33.93 -12.94 -2.08
CA THR A 343 -33.62 -14.35 -1.79
C THR A 343 -34.81 -15.17 -1.29
N GLY A 344 -35.87 -14.53 -0.82
CA GLY A 344 -36.98 -15.19 -0.12
C GLY A 344 -36.62 -15.67 1.30
N LEU A 345 -35.44 -15.34 1.81
CA LEU A 345 -34.95 -15.78 3.12
C LEU A 345 -34.96 -14.65 4.15
N SER A 346 -35.11 -15.00 5.43
CA SER A 346 -34.74 -14.12 6.53
C SER A 346 -33.25 -14.25 6.85
N PRO A 347 -32.61 -13.26 7.48
CA PRO A 347 -31.18 -13.32 7.89
C PRO A 347 -30.81 -14.45 8.87
N GLY A 348 -31.70 -15.41 9.15
CA GLY A 348 -31.42 -16.57 9.99
C GLY A 348 -30.42 -17.57 9.39
N SER A 349 -30.28 -17.60 8.05
CA SER A 349 -29.18 -18.35 7.41
C SER A 349 -27.94 -17.47 7.31
N LEU A 350 -27.04 -17.63 8.27
CA LEU A 350 -25.82 -16.82 8.34
C LEU A 350 -24.95 -16.94 7.08
N LYS A 351 -24.86 -18.14 6.48
CA LYS A 351 -24.09 -18.35 5.24
C LYS A 351 -24.66 -17.55 4.07
N ALA A 352 -25.98 -17.63 3.86
CA ALA A 352 -26.65 -16.89 2.78
C ALA A 352 -26.56 -15.37 3.03
N TRP A 353 -26.72 -14.95 4.28
CA TRP A 353 -26.59 -13.56 4.68
C TRP A 353 -25.20 -12.98 4.43
N ILE A 354 -24.13 -13.67 4.85
CA ILE A 354 -22.75 -13.25 4.59
C ILE A 354 -22.46 -13.20 3.10
N ALA A 355 -22.84 -14.24 2.34
CA ALA A 355 -22.64 -14.26 0.89
C ALA A 355 -23.34 -13.09 0.19
N TRP A 356 -24.56 -12.78 0.61
CA TRP A 356 -25.32 -11.65 0.06
C TRP A 356 -24.72 -10.30 0.42
N LYS A 357 -24.27 -10.10 1.67
CA LYS A 357 -23.56 -8.87 2.10
C LYS A 357 -22.27 -8.67 1.30
N THR A 358 -21.47 -9.73 1.11
CA THR A 358 -20.28 -9.69 0.25
C THR A 358 -20.63 -9.28 -1.18
N LEU A 359 -21.76 -9.78 -1.72
CA LEU A 359 -22.22 -9.37 -3.05
C LEU A 359 -22.55 -7.87 -3.12
N GLN A 360 -23.06 -7.25 -2.04
CA GLN A 360 -23.33 -5.80 -2.05
C GLN A 360 -22.05 -4.98 -2.11
N VAL A 361 -20.99 -5.39 -1.39
CA VAL A 361 -19.67 -4.77 -1.50
C VAL A 361 -19.09 -4.97 -2.90
N ASN A 362 -19.19 -6.18 -3.47
CA ASN A 362 -18.72 -6.46 -4.83
C ASN A 362 -19.45 -5.60 -5.88
N LYS A 363 -20.78 -5.43 -5.76
CA LYS A 363 -21.56 -4.54 -6.63
C LYS A 363 -21.08 -3.10 -6.52
N PHE A 364 -20.87 -2.60 -5.30
CA PHE A 364 -20.33 -1.26 -5.09
C PHE A 364 -18.99 -1.06 -5.82
N VAL A 365 -18.03 -1.97 -5.63
CA VAL A 365 -16.72 -1.89 -6.28
C VAL A 365 -16.84 -1.87 -7.80
N ARG A 366 -17.65 -2.80 -8.36
CA ARG A 366 -17.92 -2.87 -9.80
C ARG A 366 -18.52 -1.56 -10.32
N ASP A 367 -19.61 -1.11 -9.71
CA ASP A 367 -20.40 0.02 -10.20
C ASP A 367 -19.59 1.33 -10.08
N THR A 368 -18.82 1.49 -9.00
CA THR A 368 -17.86 2.59 -8.84
C THR A 368 -16.79 2.54 -9.93
N SER A 369 -16.16 1.38 -10.15
CA SER A 369 -15.11 1.24 -11.18
C SER A 369 -15.63 1.57 -12.58
N VAL A 370 -16.77 0.99 -12.98
CA VAL A 370 -17.40 1.24 -14.28
C VAL A 370 -17.78 2.71 -14.45
N ARG A 371 -18.41 3.31 -13.43
CA ARG A 371 -18.86 4.69 -13.51
C ARG A 371 -17.71 5.68 -13.61
N LEU A 372 -16.68 5.53 -12.77
CA LEU A 372 -15.57 6.47 -12.75
C LEU A 372 -14.71 6.35 -14.00
N LYS A 373 -14.48 5.13 -14.51
CA LYS A 373 -13.79 4.91 -15.79
C LYS A 373 -14.58 5.40 -17.01
N ALA A 374 -15.89 5.61 -16.88
CA ALA A 374 -16.68 6.28 -17.91
C ALA A 374 -16.50 7.81 -17.91
N ILE A 375 -16.06 8.39 -16.78
CA ILE A 375 -15.72 9.82 -16.67
C ILE A 375 -14.28 10.04 -17.12
N ASP A 376 -13.35 9.22 -16.62
CA ASP A 376 -11.94 9.23 -16.99
C ASP A 376 -11.47 7.80 -17.26
N PRO A 377 -11.33 7.38 -18.54
CA PRO A 377 -10.87 6.05 -18.92
C PRO A 377 -9.47 5.70 -18.42
N ASP A 378 -8.61 6.69 -18.21
CA ASP A 378 -7.23 6.50 -17.76
C ASP A 378 -7.13 6.30 -16.23
N LEU A 379 -8.18 6.68 -15.48
CA LEU A 379 -8.24 6.61 -14.03
C LEU A 379 -7.91 5.21 -13.50
N LYS A 380 -6.99 5.15 -12.55
CA LYS A 380 -6.68 3.90 -11.83
C LYS A 380 -7.52 3.77 -10.57
N ILE A 381 -8.12 2.60 -10.38
CA ILE A 381 -8.80 2.23 -9.14
C ILE A 381 -7.86 1.36 -8.32
N SER A 382 -7.53 1.80 -7.12
CA SER A 382 -6.71 1.03 -6.19
C SER A 382 -7.49 0.70 -4.92
N ALA A 383 -7.14 -0.35 -4.19
CA ALA A 383 -7.83 -0.67 -2.92
C ALA A 383 -6.89 -0.99 -1.75
N ALA A 384 -7.15 -0.38 -0.60
CA ALA A 384 -6.56 -0.75 0.69
C ALA A 384 -7.33 -1.94 1.29
N VAL A 385 -6.65 -3.06 1.51
CA VAL A 385 -7.30 -4.34 1.86
C VAL A 385 -6.59 -5.09 2.99
N PHE A 386 -7.30 -6.00 3.64
CA PHE A 386 -6.70 -6.89 4.63
C PHE A 386 -6.07 -8.13 3.96
N PRO A 387 -4.83 -8.50 4.34
CA PRO A 387 -4.11 -9.66 3.79
C PRO A 387 -4.59 -11.01 4.35
N MET A 388 -5.77 -11.05 4.98
CA MET A 388 -6.32 -12.26 5.61
C MET A 388 -6.80 -13.27 4.55
N SER A 389 -6.89 -14.53 4.96
CA SER A 389 -7.45 -15.60 4.13
C SER A 389 -8.86 -15.27 3.63
N ARG A 390 -9.23 -15.76 2.45
CA ARG A 390 -10.54 -15.48 1.82
C ARG A 390 -11.72 -15.76 2.70
N ALA A 391 -11.74 -16.96 3.27
CA ALA A 391 -12.76 -17.33 4.24
C ALA A 391 -12.75 -16.38 5.45
N GLY A 392 -11.57 -16.08 6.02
CA GLY A 392 -11.43 -15.22 7.19
C GLY A 392 -11.99 -13.82 6.99
N ARG A 393 -11.62 -13.13 5.90
CA ARG A 393 -12.13 -11.78 5.64
C ARG A 393 -13.57 -11.75 5.13
N ILE A 394 -14.03 -12.74 4.37
CA ILE A 394 -15.44 -12.82 3.97
C ILE A 394 -16.31 -12.96 5.22
N LEU A 395 -15.91 -13.79 6.19
CA LEU A 395 -16.62 -13.93 7.45
C LEU A 395 -16.53 -12.66 8.29
N ALA A 396 -15.32 -12.13 8.52
CA ALA A 396 -15.13 -11.02 9.47
C ALA A 396 -15.62 -9.66 8.97
N ILE A 397 -15.45 -9.38 7.67
CA ILE A 397 -15.60 -8.03 7.10
C ILE A 397 -16.25 -8.00 5.70
N GLN A 398 -16.60 -9.14 5.11
CA GLN A 398 -17.23 -9.23 3.78
C GLN A 398 -16.41 -8.57 2.65
N GLN A 399 -15.08 -8.64 2.74
CA GLN A 399 -14.15 -8.09 1.75
C GLN A 399 -13.64 -9.20 0.81
N ASP A 400 -13.89 -9.09 -0.50
CA ASP A 400 -13.60 -10.15 -1.49
C ASP A 400 -12.74 -9.66 -2.66
N TRP A 401 -11.52 -9.22 -2.33
CA TRP A 401 -10.62 -8.54 -3.28
C TRP A 401 -10.17 -9.40 -4.46
N GLU A 402 -10.13 -10.73 -4.34
CA GLU A 402 -9.83 -11.67 -5.43
C GLU A 402 -10.88 -11.52 -6.53
N THR A 403 -12.16 -11.37 -6.17
CA THR A 403 -13.21 -11.12 -7.16
C THR A 403 -12.98 -9.79 -7.87
N TRP A 404 -12.62 -8.73 -7.13
CA TRP A 404 -12.41 -7.39 -7.71
C TRP A 404 -11.24 -7.39 -8.70
N MET A 405 -10.14 -8.03 -8.33
CA MET A 405 -8.95 -8.16 -9.17
C MET A 405 -9.20 -9.07 -10.37
N ASN A 406 -9.79 -10.26 -10.18
CA ASN A 406 -10.08 -11.18 -11.28
C ASN A 406 -11.06 -10.59 -12.30
N LYS A 407 -11.95 -9.69 -11.87
CA LYS A 407 -12.90 -8.98 -12.72
C LYS A 407 -12.37 -7.67 -13.31
N GLY A 408 -11.17 -7.22 -12.92
CA GLY A 408 -10.57 -5.98 -13.40
C GLY A 408 -11.26 -4.71 -12.89
N TRP A 409 -11.98 -4.79 -11.77
CA TRP A 409 -12.63 -3.61 -11.16
C TRP A 409 -11.63 -2.76 -10.36
N VAL A 410 -10.52 -3.36 -9.95
CA VAL A 410 -9.42 -2.73 -9.22
C VAL A 410 -8.13 -3.04 -9.99
N ASP A 411 -7.32 -2.00 -10.22
CA ASP A 411 -6.07 -2.05 -10.97
C ASP A 411 -4.87 -2.39 -10.07
N THR A 412 -4.87 -1.89 -8.83
CA THR A 412 -3.81 -2.19 -7.84
C THR A 412 -4.36 -2.50 -6.44
N LEU A 413 -3.73 -3.46 -5.75
CA LEU A 413 -4.01 -3.75 -4.34
C LEU A 413 -2.90 -3.26 -3.43
N SER A 414 -3.28 -2.60 -2.34
CA SER A 414 -2.39 -2.24 -1.24
C SER A 414 -2.78 -3.02 0.03
N PRO A 415 -2.35 -4.29 0.17
CA PRO A 415 -2.68 -5.08 1.35
C PRO A 415 -1.92 -4.56 2.58
N MET A 416 -2.63 -4.28 3.67
CA MET A 416 -2.06 -3.71 4.90
C MET A 416 -1.30 -4.76 5.73
N ILE A 417 -0.08 -5.12 5.32
CA ILE A 417 0.76 -6.13 5.98
C ILE A 417 1.60 -5.47 7.08
N TYR A 418 0.92 -4.98 8.12
CA TYR A 418 1.54 -4.17 9.18
C TYR A 418 2.17 -5.03 10.27
N THR A 419 3.24 -5.72 9.91
CA THR A 419 4.02 -6.57 10.80
C THR A 419 5.47 -6.12 10.87
N THR A 420 6.12 -6.30 12.01
CA THR A 420 7.58 -6.17 12.17
C THR A 420 8.31 -7.49 11.87
N SER A 421 7.57 -8.60 11.71
CA SER A 421 8.15 -9.93 11.47
C SER A 421 8.34 -10.19 9.97
N ARG A 422 9.60 -10.31 9.54
CA ARG A 422 9.94 -10.67 8.16
C ARG A 422 9.28 -11.96 7.69
N SER A 423 9.25 -13.01 8.51
CA SER A 423 8.63 -14.28 8.11
C SER A 423 7.11 -14.16 7.95
N ARG A 424 6.46 -13.33 8.76
CA ARG A 424 5.02 -13.04 8.60
C ARG A 424 4.76 -12.21 7.35
N LEU A 425 5.61 -11.22 7.08
CA LEU A 425 5.57 -10.42 5.86
C LEU A 425 5.67 -11.32 4.62
N GLU A 426 6.68 -12.19 4.57
CA GLU A 426 6.88 -13.15 3.47
C GLU A 426 5.65 -14.04 3.24
N ARG A 427 5.12 -14.68 4.29
CA ARG A 427 3.92 -15.55 4.18
C ARG A 427 2.69 -14.79 3.68
N MET A 428 2.48 -13.57 4.15
CA MET A 428 1.32 -12.77 3.75
C MET A 428 1.45 -12.29 2.30
N ILE A 429 2.64 -11.91 1.84
CA ILE A 429 2.87 -11.55 0.43
C ILE A 429 2.66 -12.77 -0.47
N ASP A 430 3.25 -13.92 -0.09
CA ASP A 430 3.09 -15.17 -0.84
C ASP A 430 1.60 -15.51 -0.96
N TYR A 431 0.84 -15.41 0.13
CA TYR A 431 -0.61 -15.63 0.10
C TYR A 431 -1.33 -14.67 -0.85
N VAL A 432 -1.08 -13.35 -0.76
CA VAL A 432 -1.77 -12.36 -1.59
C VAL A 432 -1.45 -12.55 -3.08
N VAL A 433 -0.17 -12.72 -3.43
CA VAL A 433 0.28 -12.89 -4.82
C VAL A 433 -0.22 -14.19 -5.44
N THR A 434 -0.34 -15.27 -4.66
CA THR A 434 -0.79 -16.58 -5.17
C THR A 434 -2.29 -16.79 -5.16
N SER A 435 -3.06 -15.94 -4.46
CA SER A 435 -4.53 -16.07 -4.36
C SER A 435 -5.29 -15.50 -5.56
N ILE A 436 -4.60 -14.81 -6.48
CA ILE A 436 -5.22 -14.12 -7.61
C ILE A 436 -4.85 -14.86 -8.89
N ASP A 437 -5.87 -15.30 -9.64
CA ASP A 437 -5.68 -16.15 -10.82
C ASP A 437 -5.06 -15.39 -11.99
N LYS A 438 -5.18 -14.05 -11.98
CA LYS A 438 -4.63 -13.17 -13.01
C LYS A 438 -3.37 -12.44 -12.53
N PRO A 439 -2.43 -12.12 -13.43
CA PRO A 439 -1.36 -11.18 -13.12
C PRO A 439 -1.95 -9.85 -12.67
N VAL A 440 -1.46 -9.32 -11.55
CA VAL A 440 -1.94 -8.07 -10.96
C VAL A 440 -0.84 -7.26 -10.30
N PHE A 441 -1.10 -5.99 -10.05
CA PHE A 441 -0.22 -5.12 -9.29
C PHE A 441 -0.58 -5.15 -7.81
N VAL A 442 0.35 -5.64 -6.99
CA VAL A 442 0.22 -5.66 -5.52
C VAL A 442 1.35 -4.82 -4.94
N TYR A 443 0.99 -3.81 -4.13
CA TYR A 443 1.88 -2.90 -3.42
C TYR A 443 1.71 -3.04 -1.91
N PRO A 444 2.33 -4.07 -1.28
CA PRO A 444 2.18 -4.32 0.15
C PRO A 444 2.43 -3.09 1.02
N GLY A 445 1.50 -2.87 1.95
CA GLY A 445 1.53 -1.79 2.92
C GLY A 445 2.49 -2.10 4.08
N ILE A 446 3.36 -1.16 4.41
CA ILE A 446 4.32 -1.22 5.51
C ILE A 446 3.95 -0.16 6.57
N ALA A 447 3.79 -0.57 7.82
CA ALA A 447 3.60 0.34 8.96
C ALA A 447 4.94 0.91 9.44
N ILE A 448 5.34 2.08 8.91
CA ILE A 448 6.67 2.66 9.13
C ILE A 448 6.82 3.37 10.48
N ASP A 449 5.75 3.52 11.25
CA ASP A 449 5.78 3.97 12.65
C ASP A 449 6.45 2.94 13.58
N ARG A 450 6.40 1.66 13.19
CA ARG A 450 6.91 0.51 13.97
C ARG A 450 8.33 0.10 13.60
N LEU A 451 8.94 0.80 12.65
CA LEU A 451 10.22 0.41 12.06
C LEU A 451 11.25 1.54 12.22
N ASP A 452 12.51 1.18 12.42
CA ASP A 452 13.60 2.08 12.11
C ASP A 452 13.94 2.07 10.60
N ALA A 453 14.92 2.88 10.20
CA ALA A 453 15.30 3.00 8.79
C ALA A 453 15.84 1.69 8.19
N ALA A 454 16.52 0.87 8.99
CA ALA A 454 17.10 -0.39 8.55
C ALA A 454 16.02 -1.43 8.30
N GLU A 455 15.10 -1.56 9.25
CA GLU A 455 13.98 -2.48 9.18
C GLU A 455 13.05 -2.12 8.02
N LEU A 456 12.87 -0.82 7.74
CA LEU A 456 12.16 -0.36 6.54
C LEU A 456 12.84 -0.86 5.26
N ILE A 457 14.17 -0.74 5.14
CA ILE A 457 14.88 -1.24 3.95
C ILE A 457 14.75 -2.76 3.83
N ASP A 458 14.91 -3.51 4.92
CA ASP A 458 14.76 -4.97 4.92
C ASP A 458 13.35 -5.39 4.45
N GLN A 459 12.30 -4.69 4.88
CA GLN A 459 10.93 -4.97 4.41
C GLN A 459 10.73 -4.63 2.93
N VAL A 460 11.27 -3.50 2.44
CA VAL A 460 11.22 -3.15 1.00
C VAL A 460 11.93 -4.21 0.15
N GLU A 461 13.12 -4.66 0.56
CA GLU A 461 13.85 -5.72 -0.13
C GLU A 461 13.14 -7.08 -0.04
N THR A 462 12.53 -7.39 1.10
CA THR A 462 11.72 -8.60 1.28
C THR A 462 10.54 -8.59 0.30
N ILE A 463 9.81 -7.48 0.19
CA ILE A 463 8.70 -7.32 -0.78
C ILE A 463 9.17 -7.56 -2.21
N ARG A 464 10.32 -6.97 -2.60
CA ARG A 464 10.93 -7.17 -3.92
C ARG A 464 11.31 -8.61 -4.18
N SER A 465 11.89 -9.29 -3.19
CA SER A 465 12.30 -10.69 -3.29
C SER A 465 11.12 -11.64 -3.54
N LYS A 466 9.92 -11.26 -3.06
CA LYS A 466 8.67 -11.99 -3.28
C LYS A 466 7.96 -11.66 -4.59
N GLY A 467 8.54 -10.78 -5.41
CA GLY A 467 8.06 -10.48 -6.76
C GLY A 467 6.95 -9.44 -6.84
N ALA A 468 6.58 -8.82 -5.72
CA ALA A 468 5.71 -7.64 -5.74
C ALA A 468 6.38 -6.49 -6.51
N MET A 469 5.58 -5.73 -7.26
CA MET A 469 6.07 -4.69 -8.18
C MET A 469 6.03 -3.28 -7.57
N GLY A 470 5.92 -3.20 -6.25
CA GLY A 470 5.88 -1.96 -5.50
C GLY A 470 5.63 -2.18 -4.02
N SER A 471 5.60 -1.10 -3.27
CA SER A 471 5.25 -1.07 -1.84
C SER A 471 4.49 0.21 -1.51
N THR A 472 3.73 0.18 -0.41
CA THR A 472 3.02 1.36 0.11
C THR A 472 3.46 1.64 1.53
N LEU A 473 3.90 2.87 1.83
CA LEU A 473 4.29 3.25 3.19
C LEU A 473 3.10 3.87 3.94
N PHE A 474 2.82 3.37 5.15
CA PHE A 474 1.84 3.94 6.07
C PHE A 474 2.55 4.50 7.30
N SER A 475 2.62 5.82 7.48
CA SER A 475 2.13 6.90 6.60
C SER A 475 3.10 8.10 6.62
N SER A 476 2.80 9.16 5.87
CA SER A 476 3.68 10.32 5.70
C SER A 476 4.14 10.99 7.00
N VAL A 477 3.30 11.04 8.04
CA VAL A 477 3.67 11.60 9.35
C VAL A 477 4.83 10.84 10.01
N HIS A 478 4.97 9.55 9.68
CA HIS A 478 6.01 8.67 10.22
C HIS A 478 7.26 8.56 9.34
N LEU A 479 7.28 9.25 8.18
CA LEU A 479 8.45 9.34 7.31
C LEU A 479 9.43 10.41 7.85
N ASP A 480 10.18 10.02 8.88
CA ASP A 480 11.23 10.84 9.48
C ASP A 480 12.45 11.04 8.54
N PRO A 481 13.37 11.97 8.86
CA PRO A 481 14.54 12.23 8.04
C PRO A 481 15.47 11.03 7.83
N ALA A 482 15.61 10.13 8.81
CA ALA A 482 16.49 8.97 8.70
C ALA A 482 15.91 7.95 7.71
N LYS A 483 14.60 7.66 7.81
CA LYS A 483 13.89 6.81 6.85
C LYS A 483 13.90 7.39 5.44
N ALA A 484 13.61 8.68 5.31
CA ALA A 484 13.63 9.36 4.01
C ALA A 484 15.04 9.32 3.37
N LEU A 485 16.09 9.49 4.17
CA LEU A 485 17.47 9.40 3.70
C LEU A 485 17.83 7.97 3.30
N ALA A 486 17.45 6.97 4.11
CA ALA A 486 17.69 5.56 3.82
C ALA A 486 17.04 5.12 2.51
N LEU A 487 15.78 5.49 2.27
CA LEU A 487 15.10 5.22 1.00
C LEU A 487 15.85 5.87 -0.17
N LYS A 488 16.18 7.16 -0.03
CA LYS A 488 16.88 7.94 -1.07
C LYS A 488 18.26 7.39 -1.41
N MET A 489 19.01 6.90 -0.43
CA MET A 489 20.37 6.38 -0.63
C MET A 489 20.37 4.91 -1.07
N GLY A 490 19.37 4.14 -0.66
CA GLY A 490 19.28 2.72 -0.94
C GLY A 490 18.26 2.40 -2.03
N PRO A 491 17.11 1.79 -1.68
CA PRO A 491 16.22 1.18 -2.65
C PRO A 491 15.63 2.16 -3.66
N TYR A 492 15.54 3.45 -3.34
CA TYR A 492 14.94 4.49 -4.21
C TYR A 492 15.97 5.49 -4.78
N LYS A 493 17.27 5.15 -4.79
CA LYS A 493 18.32 6.02 -5.37
C LYS A 493 18.10 6.36 -6.85
N GLU A 494 17.50 5.44 -7.63
CA GLU A 494 17.04 5.74 -8.99
C GLU A 494 15.73 6.53 -8.91
N ARG A 495 15.80 7.83 -9.22
CA ARG A 495 14.66 8.75 -9.06
C ARG A 495 13.67 8.67 -10.23
N LYS A 496 14.14 8.27 -11.40
CA LYS A 496 13.29 8.09 -12.58
C LYS A 496 12.73 6.67 -12.56
N SER A 497 11.72 6.46 -11.71
CA SER A 497 10.97 5.19 -11.62
C SER A 497 9.64 5.32 -12.33
N VAL A 498 9.31 4.33 -13.17
CA VAL A 498 8.01 4.15 -13.78
C VAL A 498 7.15 3.30 -12.86
N SER A 499 5.93 3.76 -12.58
CA SER A 499 4.93 2.94 -11.92
C SER A 499 4.38 1.92 -12.92
N PRO A 500 4.53 0.61 -12.67
CA PRO A 500 4.21 -0.41 -13.66
C PRO A 500 2.72 -0.51 -13.98
N HIS A 501 1.84 -0.06 -13.09
CA HIS A 501 0.39 -0.11 -13.27
C HIS A 501 -0.15 1.01 -14.16
N GLN A 502 0.55 2.13 -14.27
CA GLN A 502 0.14 3.23 -15.14
C GLN A 502 0.38 2.91 -16.61
N ASP A 503 1.59 2.46 -16.92
CA ASP A 503 1.98 2.12 -18.29
C ASP A 503 2.83 0.83 -18.29
N PRO A 504 2.17 -0.35 -18.32
CA PRO A 504 2.86 -1.63 -18.34
C PRO A 504 3.78 -1.81 -19.55
N VAL A 505 3.44 -1.23 -20.71
CA VAL A 505 4.23 -1.33 -21.94
C VAL A 505 5.53 -0.53 -21.80
N LYS A 506 5.45 0.69 -21.26
CA LYS A 506 6.64 1.50 -20.94
C LYS A 506 7.47 0.91 -19.82
N ALA A 507 6.84 0.31 -18.81
CA ALA A 507 7.56 -0.44 -17.80
C ALA A 507 8.37 -1.59 -18.43
N MET A 508 7.79 -2.38 -19.33
CA MET A 508 8.53 -3.42 -20.06
C MET A 508 9.69 -2.86 -20.89
N ASP A 509 9.47 -1.76 -21.61
CA ASP A 509 10.51 -1.11 -22.41
C ASP A 509 11.68 -0.62 -21.55
N VAL A 510 11.39 0.00 -20.40
CA VAL A 510 12.43 0.42 -19.45
C VAL A 510 13.21 -0.77 -18.89
N LEU A 511 12.56 -1.90 -18.61
CA LEU A 511 13.25 -3.14 -18.20
C LEU A 511 14.15 -3.69 -19.31
N VAL A 512 13.64 -3.78 -20.56
CA VAL A 512 14.40 -4.27 -21.71
C VAL A 512 15.62 -3.38 -21.98
N GLN A 513 15.46 -2.06 -21.94
CA GLN A 513 16.57 -1.11 -22.10
C GLN A 513 17.60 -1.26 -20.99
N GLY A 514 17.16 -1.29 -19.73
CA GLY A 514 18.07 -1.44 -18.58
C GLY A 514 18.81 -2.77 -18.57
N TYR A 515 18.14 -3.85 -18.97
CA TYR A 515 18.75 -5.16 -19.17
C TYR A 515 19.82 -5.10 -20.26
N ASN A 516 19.47 -4.58 -21.44
CA ASN A 516 20.36 -4.48 -22.59
C ASN A 516 21.60 -3.61 -22.29
N GLU A 517 21.42 -2.45 -21.66
CA GLU A 517 22.51 -1.56 -21.23
C GLU A 517 23.52 -2.30 -20.34
N LYS A 518 23.04 -3.06 -19.36
CA LYS A 518 23.92 -3.77 -18.42
C LYS A 518 24.56 -4.99 -19.04
N PHE A 519 23.80 -5.78 -19.81
CA PHE A 519 24.31 -6.95 -20.51
C PHE A 519 25.42 -6.57 -21.51
N ASN A 520 25.21 -5.52 -22.30
CA ASN A 520 26.20 -5.07 -23.29
C ASN A 520 27.47 -4.50 -22.63
N ARG A 521 27.36 -3.83 -21.48
CA ARG A 521 28.52 -3.40 -20.71
C ARG A 521 29.36 -4.60 -20.25
N LEU A 522 28.71 -5.67 -19.80
CA LEU A 522 29.41 -6.90 -19.40
C LEU A 522 30.08 -7.59 -20.59
N ALA A 523 29.38 -7.68 -21.73
CA ALA A 523 29.93 -8.24 -22.96
C ALA A 523 31.17 -7.47 -23.43
N THR A 524 31.11 -6.14 -23.45
CA THR A 524 32.20 -5.26 -23.92
C THR A 524 33.44 -5.35 -23.03
N LYS A 525 33.26 -5.53 -21.72
CA LYS A 525 34.36 -5.69 -20.75
C LYS A 525 34.93 -7.11 -20.69
N ASN A 526 34.46 -8.03 -21.54
CA ASN A 526 34.79 -9.45 -21.52
C ASN A 526 34.47 -10.15 -20.17
N ASN A 527 33.43 -9.64 -19.48
CA ASN A 527 33.00 -10.14 -18.16
C ASN A 527 31.92 -11.24 -18.26
N LEU A 528 31.52 -11.62 -19.48
CA LEU A 528 30.62 -12.74 -19.78
C LEU A 528 31.41 -13.99 -20.18
N THR A 529 32.41 -14.37 -19.39
CA THR A 529 33.37 -15.46 -19.70
C THR A 529 32.72 -16.84 -19.85
N LEU A 530 31.48 -17.01 -19.37
CA LEU A 530 30.70 -18.24 -19.45
C LEU A 530 29.89 -18.39 -20.74
N LEU A 531 29.85 -17.34 -21.57
CA LEU A 531 29.13 -17.33 -22.83
C LEU A 531 30.12 -17.24 -23.99
N ASN A 532 29.90 -18.06 -25.01
CA ASN A 532 30.56 -17.86 -26.30
C ASN A 532 29.87 -16.73 -27.09
N ARG A 533 30.54 -16.25 -28.15
CA ARG A 533 30.04 -15.14 -28.95
C ARG A 533 28.65 -15.38 -29.55
N ARG A 534 28.33 -16.61 -29.98
CA ARG A 534 26.99 -16.94 -30.51
C ARG A 534 25.91 -16.86 -29.43
N GLU A 535 26.21 -17.24 -28.20
CA GLU A 535 25.26 -17.12 -27.07
C GLU A 535 25.00 -15.64 -26.73
N ILE A 536 26.06 -14.82 -26.70
CA ILE A 536 25.96 -13.35 -26.49
C ILE A 536 25.10 -12.72 -27.60
N ASP A 537 25.44 -12.98 -28.86
CA ASP A 537 24.70 -12.46 -30.02
C ASP A 537 23.24 -12.94 -30.02
N GLY A 538 22.99 -14.16 -29.54
CA GLY A 538 21.65 -14.72 -29.35
C GLY A 538 20.80 -13.92 -28.36
N ILE A 539 21.33 -13.63 -27.17
CA ILE A 539 20.63 -12.82 -26.15
C ILE A 539 20.38 -11.40 -26.67
N GLN A 540 21.39 -10.77 -27.26
CA GLN A 540 21.27 -9.42 -27.84
C GLN A 540 20.20 -9.36 -28.94
N LYS A 541 20.14 -10.37 -29.81
CA LYS A 541 19.11 -10.50 -30.84
C LYS A 541 17.70 -10.58 -30.23
N GLN A 542 17.52 -11.37 -29.16
CA GLN A 542 16.20 -11.47 -28.52
C GLN A 542 15.78 -10.18 -27.80
N LEU A 543 16.73 -9.47 -27.18
CA LEU A 543 16.47 -8.13 -26.62
C LEU A 543 16.06 -7.12 -27.70
N ALA A 544 16.69 -7.17 -28.88
CA ALA A 544 16.31 -6.34 -30.02
C ALA A 544 14.91 -6.68 -30.55
N HIS A 545 14.54 -7.96 -30.62
CA HIS A 545 13.19 -8.38 -30.99
C HIS A 545 12.13 -7.94 -29.97
N LEU A 546 12.42 -8.06 -28.67
CA LEU A 546 11.56 -7.56 -27.60
C LEU A 546 11.32 -6.05 -27.76
N LYS A 547 12.39 -5.28 -27.98
CA LYS A 547 12.30 -3.84 -28.21
C LYS A 547 11.45 -3.51 -29.44
N ALA A 548 11.68 -4.20 -30.56
CA ALA A 548 10.90 -4.01 -31.78
C ALA A 548 9.41 -4.33 -31.58
N GLY A 549 9.09 -5.39 -30.83
CA GLY A 549 7.71 -5.73 -30.48
C GLY A 549 7.03 -4.66 -29.62
N LEU A 550 7.73 -4.13 -28.62
CA LEU A 550 7.22 -3.04 -27.78
C LEU A 550 7.04 -1.73 -28.58
N ASP A 551 7.95 -1.42 -29.49
CA ASP A 551 7.83 -0.26 -30.38
C ASP A 551 6.64 -0.39 -31.35
N ALA A 552 6.35 -1.60 -31.82
CA ALA A 552 5.18 -1.85 -32.65
C ALA A 552 3.87 -1.60 -31.88
N ILE A 553 3.78 -2.06 -30.63
CA ILE A 553 2.61 -1.79 -29.75
C ILE A 553 2.46 -0.28 -29.52
N ARG A 554 3.55 0.43 -29.20
CA ARG A 554 3.47 1.89 -29.00
C ARG A 554 3.06 2.66 -30.26
N LYS A 555 3.54 2.24 -31.43
CA LYS A 555 3.13 2.85 -32.70
C LYS A 555 1.64 2.69 -32.94
N SER A 556 1.06 1.51 -32.68
CA SER A 556 -0.40 1.34 -32.78
C SER A 556 -1.16 2.20 -31.78
N GLN A 557 -0.65 2.38 -30.55
CA GLN A 557 -1.26 3.31 -29.57
C GLN A 557 -1.28 4.76 -30.08
N THR A 558 -0.29 5.15 -30.88
CA THR A 558 -0.21 6.53 -31.42
C THR A 558 -1.15 6.74 -32.60
N VAL A 559 -1.35 5.72 -33.45
CA VAL A 559 -2.21 5.80 -34.64
C VAL A 559 -3.70 5.86 -34.26
N VAL A 560 -4.12 5.12 -33.23
CA VAL A 560 -5.49 5.17 -32.72
C VAL A 560 -5.85 6.58 -32.21
N ASN A 561 -4.88 7.31 -31.64
CA ASN A 561 -5.09 8.67 -31.14
C ASN A 561 -5.17 9.75 -32.24
N THR A 562 -4.78 9.46 -33.48
CA THR A 562 -4.83 10.43 -34.59
C THR A 562 -6.07 10.33 -35.47
N ASP A 563 -6.86 9.26 -35.35
CA ASP A 563 -8.04 8.98 -36.19
C ASP A 563 -9.38 9.40 -35.53
N THR A 564 -9.37 10.24 -34.48
CA THR A 564 -10.60 10.69 -33.78
C THR A 564 -11.20 12.01 -34.28
N ASP A 565 -10.76 12.53 -35.42
CA ASP A 565 -11.57 13.51 -36.15
C ASP A 565 -12.65 12.76 -36.96
N VAL A 566 -13.92 12.84 -36.54
CA VAL A 566 -15.13 13.05 -37.38
C VAL A 566 -16.44 12.62 -36.67
N ASP A 567 -17.39 13.58 -36.69
CA ASP A 567 -18.85 13.57 -36.55
C ASP A 567 -19.58 13.14 -35.26
N GLN A 568 -20.21 14.13 -34.63
CA GLN A 568 -21.31 13.97 -33.69
C GLN A 568 -22.59 13.61 -34.46
N THR A 569 -23.02 12.36 -34.42
CA THR A 569 -24.43 11.99 -34.23
C THR A 569 -24.55 10.49 -33.97
N ASP A 570 -25.47 10.16 -33.07
CA ASP A 570 -26.04 8.85 -32.73
C ASP A 570 -25.47 8.02 -31.58
N ASP A 571 -26.39 7.77 -30.66
CA ASP A 571 -26.35 6.96 -29.45
C ASP A 571 -26.05 5.49 -29.77
N THR A 572 -24.76 5.12 -29.71
CA THR A 572 -24.36 3.74 -29.40
C THR A 572 -23.10 3.79 -28.55
N SER A 573 -23.08 3.05 -27.44
CA SER A 573 -21.87 2.80 -26.67
C SER A 573 -20.74 2.35 -27.61
N PRO A 574 -19.49 2.84 -27.47
CA PRO A 574 -18.43 2.50 -28.41
C PRO A 574 -18.17 0.99 -28.39
N LYS A 575 -18.65 0.31 -29.43
CA LYS A 575 -18.24 -1.04 -29.76
C LYS A 575 -16.86 -0.93 -30.39
N PHE A 576 -15.82 -1.13 -29.60
CA PHE A 576 -14.49 -1.37 -30.15
C PHE A 576 -14.57 -2.57 -31.11
N SER A 577 -14.36 -2.33 -32.39
CA SER A 577 -14.21 -3.40 -33.37
C SER A 577 -12.88 -4.12 -33.09
N PRO A 578 -12.84 -5.46 -32.91
CA PRO A 578 -11.62 -6.23 -32.63
C PRO A 578 -10.51 -6.17 -33.70
N ALA A 579 -10.63 -5.31 -34.71
CA ALA A 579 -9.90 -5.38 -35.97
C ALA A 579 -8.55 -4.62 -36.00
N GLN A 580 -8.12 -3.95 -34.93
CA GLN A 580 -6.86 -3.18 -34.93
C GLN A 580 -6.01 -3.32 -33.66
N LEU A 581 -6.15 -4.42 -32.91
CA LEU A 581 -5.17 -4.72 -31.85
C LEU A 581 -3.82 -5.10 -32.49
N PRO A 582 -2.69 -4.47 -32.12
CA PRO A 582 -1.39 -4.95 -32.55
C PRO A 582 -1.22 -6.41 -32.14
N SER A 583 -0.73 -7.25 -33.06
CA SER A 583 -0.49 -8.66 -32.75
C SER A 583 0.54 -8.75 -31.62
N ILE A 584 0.14 -9.31 -30.48
CA ILE A 584 1.06 -9.59 -29.36
C ILE A 584 1.99 -10.78 -29.65
N VAL A 585 1.71 -11.55 -30.71
CA VAL A 585 2.41 -12.80 -31.05
C VAL A 585 3.92 -12.59 -31.23
N PRO A 586 4.42 -11.59 -31.98
CA PRO A 586 5.86 -11.36 -32.11
C PRO A 586 6.54 -11.08 -30.77
N LEU A 587 5.91 -10.27 -29.91
CA LEU A 587 6.42 -9.98 -28.57
C LEU A 587 6.42 -11.26 -27.70
N GLN A 588 5.37 -12.07 -27.78
CA GLN A 588 5.27 -13.35 -27.08
C GLN A 588 6.37 -14.33 -27.51
N THR A 589 6.61 -14.44 -28.82
CA THR A 589 7.67 -15.29 -29.37
C THR A 589 9.04 -14.80 -28.92
N ALA A 590 9.30 -13.49 -29.02
CA ALA A 590 10.56 -12.89 -28.58
C ALA A 590 10.79 -13.11 -27.07
N LEU A 591 9.76 -12.94 -26.23
CA LEU A 591 9.86 -13.18 -24.79
C LEU A 591 10.11 -14.65 -24.45
N SER A 592 9.43 -15.57 -25.15
CA SER A 592 9.62 -17.01 -24.94
C SER A 592 11.04 -17.44 -25.31
N GLN A 593 11.56 -16.95 -26.44
CA GLN A 593 12.93 -17.21 -26.88
C GLN A 593 13.95 -16.57 -25.94
N PHE A 594 13.74 -15.30 -25.56
CA PHE A 594 14.56 -14.59 -24.59
C PHE A 594 14.65 -15.36 -23.27
N ARG A 595 13.50 -15.78 -22.73
CA ARG A 595 13.44 -16.55 -21.49
C ARG A 595 14.23 -17.84 -21.59
N GLN A 596 14.06 -18.61 -22.67
CA GLN A 596 14.82 -19.84 -22.89
C GLN A 596 16.33 -19.60 -22.96
N THR A 597 16.77 -18.59 -23.72
CA THR A 597 18.21 -18.25 -23.83
C THR A 597 18.77 -17.73 -22.53
N SER A 598 18.01 -16.89 -21.82
CA SER A 598 18.40 -16.30 -20.54
C SER A 598 18.45 -17.35 -19.44
N GLU A 599 17.49 -18.27 -19.34
CA GLU A 599 17.51 -19.36 -18.34
C GLU A 599 18.75 -20.25 -18.49
N HIS A 600 19.14 -20.58 -19.73
CA HIS A 600 20.35 -21.37 -19.97
C HIS A 600 21.62 -20.64 -19.48
N TRP A 601 21.73 -19.34 -19.80
CA TRP A 601 22.82 -18.50 -19.33
C TRP A 601 22.78 -18.37 -17.80
N LEU A 602 21.66 -17.96 -17.23
CA LEU A 602 21.45 -17.74 -15.80
C LEU A 602 21.78 -18.98 -14.97
N LYS A 603 21.55 -20.18 -15.49
CA LYS A 603 21.96 -21.42 -14.82
C LYS A 603 23.49 -21.56 -14.69
N LYS A 604 24.25 -21.30 -15.77
CA LYS A 604 25.73 -21.28 -15.74
C LYS A 604 26.23 -20.14 -14.87
N GLU A 605 25.63 -18.97 -15.07
CA GLU A 605 25.94 -17.73 -14.39
C GLU A 605 25.77 -17.87 -12.88
N ARG A 606 24.70 -18.53 -12.42
CA ARG A 606 24.43 -18.70 -10.98
C ARG A 606 25.48 -19.54 -10.26
N ALA A 607 26.18 -20.43 -10.97
CA ALA A 607 27.24 -21.24 -10.41
C ALA A 607 28.53 -20.45 -10.13
N VAL A 608 28.74 -19.31 -10.80
CA VAL A 608 29.99 -18.52 -10.72
C VAL A 608 29.74 -17.12 -10.17
N HIS A 609 28.60 -16.52 -10.51
CA HIS A 609 28.18 -15.18 -10.12
C HIS A 609 26.67 -15.18 -9.73
N PRO A 610 26.31 -15.79 -8.59
CA PRO A 610 24.91 -15.98 -8.17
C PRO A 610 24.11 -14.68 -8.10
N TYR A 611 24.70 -13.58 -7.64
CA TYR A 611 24.02 -12.28 -7.56
C TYR A 611 23.78 -11.63 -8.93
N ARG A 612 24.74 -11.78 -9.85
CA ARG A 612 24.58 -11.30 -11.23
C ARG A 612 23.44 -12.04 -11.90
N ALA A 613 23.42 -13.36 -11.75
CA ALA A 613 22.31 -14.17 -12.20
C ALA A 613 20.99 -13.71 -11.56
N ASP A 614 20.96 -13.52 -10.25
CA ASP A 614 19.75 -13.10 -9.53
C ASP A 614 19.23 -11.73 -9.99
N TYR A 615 20.11 -10.75 -10.25
CA TYR A 615 19.73 -9.46 -10.81
C TYR A 615 18.98 -9.62 -12.15
N PHE A 616 19.59 -10.33 -13.11
CA PHE A 616 19.00 -10.51 -14.44
C PHE A 616 17.76 -11.42 -14.42
N ASP A 617 17.72 -12.40 -13.50
CA ASP A 617 16.57 -13.26 -13.28
C ASP A 617 15.37 -12.46 -12.75
N ARG A 618 15.57 -11.59 -11.75
CA ARG A 618 14.51 -10.69 -11.24
C ARG A 618 13.96 -9.77 -12.33
N GLN A 619 14.82 -9.19 -13.17
CA GLN A 619 14.38 -8.35 -14.30
C GLN A 619 13.58 -9.15 -15.32
N THR A 620 14.01 -10.38 -15.63
CA THR A 620 13.29 -11.29 -16.53
C THR A 620 11.92 -11.67 -15.94
N ALA A 621 11.85 -11.99 -14.65
CA ALA A 621 10.62 -12.33 -13.97
C ALA A 621 9.63 -11.14 -13.92
N GLN A 622 10.12 -9.91 -13.72
CA GLN A 622 9.29 -8.70 -13.81
C GLN A 622 8.77 -8.47 -15.23
N LEU A 623 9.62 -8.64 -16.25
CA LEU A 623 9.23 -8.52 -17.65
C LEU A 623 8.12 -9.53 -18.02
N VAL A 624 8.24 -10.78 -17.58
CA VAL A 624 7.23 -11.83 -17.79
C VAL A 624 5.91 -11.45 -17.11
N ARG A 625 5.95 -11.00 -15.85
CA ARG A 625 4.73 -10.58 -15.13
C ARG A 625 4.00 -9.43 -15.83
N LEU A 626 4.73 -8.43 -16.31
CA LEU A 626 4.15 -7.32 -17.07
C LEU A 626 3.56 -7.78 -18.40
N PHE A 627 4.26 -8.68 -19.11
CA PHE A 627 3.76 -9.25 -20.35
C PHE A 627 2.47 -10.05 -20.12
N ASP A 628 2.41 -10.90 -19.10
CA ASP A 628 1.22 -11.67 -18.76
C ASP A 628 0.06 -10.76 -18.37
N TYR A 629 0.33 -9.63 -17.69
CA TYR A 629 -0.66 -8.60 -17.42
C TYR A 629 -1.22 -8.01 -18.71
N VAL A 630 -0.37 -7.50 -19.62
CA VAL A 630 -0.79 -6.93 -20.91
C VAL A 630 -1.56 -7.94 -21.76
N LYS A 631 -1.14 -9.20 -21.76
CA LYS A 631 -1.80 -10.29 -22.49
C LYS A 631 -3.22 -10.54 -21.99
N THR A 632 -3.46 -10.40 -20.69
CA THR A 632 -4.79 -10.62 -20.07
C THR A 632 -5.65 -9.37 -20.02
N HIS A 633 -5.09 -8.20 -20.37
CA HIS A 633 -5.76 -6.90 -20.38
C HIS A 633 -5.49 -6.17 -21.72
N PRO A 634 -6.10 -6.65 -22.83
CA PRO A 634 -5.78 -6.15 -24.17
C PRO A 634 -6.11 -4.67 -24.40
N SER A 635 -6.96 -4.04 -23.58
CA SER A 635 -7.19 -2.58 -23.62
C SER A 635 -5.89 -1.79 -23.48
N VAL A 636 -4.93 -2.30 -22.70
CA VAL A 636 -3.60 -1.70 -22.51
C VAL A 636 -2.82 -1.57 -23.83
N MET A 637 -3.09 -2.42 -24.83
CA MET A 637 -2.39 -2.39 -26.12
C MET A 637 -2.93 -1.36 -27.11
N VAL A 638 -4.16 -0.87 -26.90
CA VAL A 638 -4.80 0.08 -27.82
C VAL A 638 -4.36 1.51 -27.52
N GLY A 639 -3.90 1.78 -26.30
CA GLY A 639 -3.61 3.14 -25.85
C GLY A 639 -4.94 3.83 -25.58
N ASP A 640 -5.22 4.09 -24.31
CA ASP A 640 -6.44 4.81 -23.97
C ASP A 640 -6.30 6.28 -24.40
N SER A 641 -7.41 6.84 -24.87
CA SER A 641 -7.51 7.88 -25.89
C SER A 641 -7.17 9.31 -25.48
N THR A 642 -6.34 9.52 -24.46
CA THR A 642 -5.99 10.87 -24.01
C THR A 642 -4.54 10.96 -23.60
N GLY A 643 -3.70 11.29 -24.58
CA GLY A 643 -2.39 11.87 -24.28
C GLY A 643 -2.60 13.11 -23.40
N LYS A 644 -2.27 13.01 -22.11
CA LYS A 644 -2.06 14.16 -21.23
C LYS A 644 -0.81 14.90 -21.71
N ASP A 645 -0.93 15.61 -22.82
CA ASP A 645 -0.03 16.71 -23.14
C ASP A 645 -0.29 17.83 -22.13
N SER A 646 0.80 18.34 -21.57
CA SER A 646 0.84 19.24 -20.41
C SER A 646 0.40 20.68 -20.71
N SER A 647 -0.65 20.87 -21.50
CA SER A 647 -1.15 22.20 -21.85
C SER A 647 -2.68 22.26 -21.99
N GLY A 648 -3.33 22.94 -21.04
CA GLY A 648 -4.62 23.61 -21.29
C GLY A 648 -5.86 22.91 -20.72
N SER A 649 -6.24 23.34 -19.51
CA SER A 649 -7.57 23.14 -18.93
C SER A 649 -8.68 23.58 -19.88
N THR A 650 -9.67 22.72 -20.12
CA THR A 650 -11.01 23.14 -20.60
C THR A 650 -12.07 22.51 -19.69
N ALA A 651 -12.61 23.30 -18.78
CA ALA A 651 -13.70 22.90 -17.89
C ALA A 651 -15.02 22.77 -18.68
N MET A 652 -15.63 21.59 -18.70
CA MET A 652 -16.99 21.40 -19.21
C MET A 652 -18.00 21.67 -18.07
N VAL A 653 -18.76 22.75 -18.21
CA VAL A 653 -19.86 23.10 -17.30
C VAL A 653 -21.06 22.21 -17.62
N LEU A 654 -21.39 21.26 -16.75
CA LEU A 654 -22.68 20.55 -16.81
C LEU A 654 -23.78 21.48 -16.27
N GLN A 655 -24.65 21.95 -17.16
CA GLN A 655 -25.92 22.56 -16.82
C GLN A 655 -26.90 21.48 -16.37
N THR A 656 -27.44 21.65 -15.18
CA THR A 656 -28.54 20.90 -14.59
C THR A 656 -29.86 21.34 -15.24
N GLU A 657 -30.66 20.40 -15.74
CA GLU A 657 -32.11 20.62 -15.95
C GLU A 657 -32.92 19.62 -15.10
N MET A 658 -34.07 20.14 -14.65
CA MET A 658 -34.94 19.74 -13.54
C MET A 658 -35.50 18.32 -13.56
#